data_AF-A0A8S1S040-F1
#
_entry.id   AF-A0A8S1S040-F1
#
_cell.length_a   1.000
_cell.length_b   1.000
_cell.length_c   1.000
_cell.angle_alpha   90.00
_cell.angle_beta   90.00
_cell.angle_gamma   90.00
#
_symmetry.space_group_name_H-M   'P 1'
#
loop_
_entity.id
_entity.type
_entity.pdbx_description
1 polymer ?
#
loop_
_entity_poly.entity_id
_entity_poly.type
_entity_poly.pdbx_seq_one_letter_code
_entity_poly.pdbx_strand_id
1 'polypeptide(L)'
;MIKQTSKVYESFEQFCGQQQQWIKQEHEEEQKFIQLISQQLTYTQIIQIGYGLGRLKLIKTKLTFGNRQLLVFEQQQTLQKQDDNKEEQNKVFSEIKQENFRLKQGDQVGIYIWSNVLTQQKFKNPDAVGVIDRYRKNLRIILEQNCKIPDDNSIYGICLQENQVTYKRHLQVIDDLKQQYEKHPIIQILFGDQDEKMKEKIDQNMEFQGDTIKQLNEQQKIAVQKAMNQPHISLIHGPPGTGKTRTVCEYIKQAVLVQRQKILACANSNIAVDNMIERIQHISQLKVCRIGNPARMTDQVRYVCIDQLVKKTTSYAIMKTIKTEIQQIEKKLNRAERKEAAELRDKLKLKKKEYFEQQQLAYEEAIQDCQVIFSTNVGSGQFQFQQLTKNIKFDVVVIDECAQSLEISCWIPILKGNKVVLAGDHCQLPPTVKTKNTGLEMTLFERVENELRVNTLLNVQYRMNKSIMQWSSQEFYDGHLVADQTVANRTVSDTILLFVDTSCCDFYEQQQESLLYFDDQNKSKYNVGEAGLVQIISEELINLGVQKQDIGIITPYNAQVQLLKSKINDIEISTVDGFQGREKDCIIISMVRSNQIGEVGFLCESRRMNVAVTRAKKFVCLIGDSETVSKDPFLKRLIDYFVENGEQRSAQEYQHDDKIQIPIKIQQVQQDIKKKKNTQPKTQTKEQNKNKNNKIEDQQKAPNLVQQEQDQNIISQVEQQVLNFINSNDSKLILKKQNGFQRKELHELAEKYQLHHESIGNDRLKTLKLTKTQNSKQQQNLDDQFNDQQQGEAIDQKISQHQNQDDAIVDQSQKLEKKQEQQQQELQQKQSQQQQQQQQQQQQQQQQQQQQQQQQKSQQQYQQQQQQQQQKQQQQQQEKQQKQNSQQQQEKKQNNKNNKKTQEQREKEEEEFFNSIIIKDEKKCSFMSNNIQCSQSIQWLNQKCKFCNNSFCQYHAYAERHGCEDEACRQAKLQFQSEGLKTEKSRAAILEKIAEQQKARGKKQKK
;
A
#
# COMPACT_ATOMS: atom_id res chain seq x y z
N MET A 1 36.24 17.43 -19.94
CA MET A 1 35.80 18.46 -18.97
C MET A 1 34.88 17.80 -17.95
N ILE A 2 35.24 17.79 -16.68
CA ILE A 2 34.33 17.36 -15.61
C ILE A 2 33.34 18.51 -15.41
N LYS A 3 32.07 18.34 -15.83
CA LYS A 3 30.99 19.24 -15.37
C LYS A 3 30.98 19.14 -13.85
N GLN A 4 31.12 20.27 -13.14
CA GLN A 4 30.99 20.31 -11.68
C GLN A 4 29.67 19.63 -11.29
N THR A 5 29.76 18.54 -10.53
CA THR A 5 28.60 17.87 -9.96
C THR A 5 28.09 18.75 -8.81
N SER A 6 26.95 19.39 -9.01
CA SER A 6 26.25 20.10 -7.93
C SER A 6 25.86 19.07 -6.87
N LYS A 7 26.42 19.17 -5.66
CA LYS A 7 25.93 18.41 -4.50
C LYS A 7 24.45 18.72 -4.29
N VAL A 8 23.65 17.72 -3.93
CA VAL A 8 22.22 17.86 -3.61
C VAL A 8 22.04 18.64 -2.31
N TYR A 9 23.02 18.55 -1.40
CA TYR A 9 23.09 19.29 -0.14
C TYR A 9 24.41 20.06 -0.07
N GLU A 10 24.36 21.34 0.26
CA GLU A 10 25.52 22.22 0.43
C GLU A 10 26.32 21.87 1.69
N SER A 11 25.64 21.39 2.74
CA SER A 11 26.24 20.99 4.03
C SER A 11 25.55 19.81 4.70
N PHE A 12 26.25 19.17 5.64
CA PHE A 12 25.70 18.10 6.49
C PHE A 12 24.60 18.60 7.44
N GLU A 13 24.75 19.83 7.94
CA GLU A 13 23.78 20.51 8.78
C GLU A 13 22.47 20.76 8.02
N GLN A 14 22.56 21.20 6.76
CA GLN A 14 21.40 21.36 5.88
C GLN A 14 20.71 20.01 5.65
N PHE A 15 21.45 18.95 5.32
CA PHE A 15 20.91 17.60 5.16
C PHE A 15 20.15 17.14 6.41
N CYS A 16 20.77 17.22 7.59
CA CYS A 16 20.14 16.81 8.84
C CYS A 16 18.89 17.65 9.16
N GLY A 17 18.93 18.97 8.94
CA GLY A 17 17.82 19.88 9.20
C GLY A 17 16.63 19.63 8.27
N GLN A 18 16.88 19.52 6.96
CA GLN A 18 15.85 19.25 5.95
C GLN A 18 15.20 17.89 6.15
N GLN A 19 15.99 16.81 6.29
CA GLN A 19 15.47 15.48 6.59
C GLN A 19 14.61 15.49 7.86
N GLN A 20 15.08 16.13 8.95
CA GLN A 20 14.31 16.23 10.19
C GLN A 20 12.97 16.95 10.00
N GLN A 21 12.91 17.98 9.14
CA GLN A 21 11.68 18.68 8.81
C GLN A 21 10.73 17.82 7.98
N TRP A 22 11.21 17.21 6.89
CA TRP A 22 10.37 16.41 6.00
C TRP A 22 9.81 15.16 6.68
N ILE A 23 10.61 14.50 7.52
CA ILE A 23 10.18 13.34 8.32
C ILE A 23 9.06 13.73 9.30
N LYS A 24 9.09 14.94 9.87
CA LYS A 24 8.00 15.47 10.72
C LYS A 24 6.74 15.74 9.92
N GLN A 25 6.86 16.43 8.78
CA GLN A 25 5.73 16.74 7.89
C GLN A 25 5.06 15.45 7.39
N GLU A 26 5.85 14.47 6.93
CA GLU A 26 5.35 13.17 6.49
C GLU A 26 4.61 12.45 7.60
N HIS A 27 5.18 12.44 8.81
CA HIS A 27 4.56 11.83 9.99
C HIS A 27 3.25 12.53 10.40
N GLU A 28 3.18 13.86 10.29
CA GLU A 28 1.97 14.64 10.53
C GLU A 28 0.87 14.29 9.49
N GLU A 29 1.21 14.17 8.20
CA GLU A 29 0.28 13.67 7.18
C GLU A 29 -0.17 12.22 7.44
N GLU A 30 0.74 11.33 7.88
CA GLU A 30 0.37 9.99 8.32
C GLU A 30 -0.63 10.02 9.48
N GLN A 31 -0.45 10.95 10.42
CA GLN A 31 -1.30 11.06 11.60
C GLN A 31 -2.70 11.58 11.32
N LYS A 32 -2.92 12.41 10.28
CA LYS A 32 -4.27 12.94 10.00
C LYS A 32 -5.34 11.85 9.90
N PHE A 33 -5.02 10.74 9.24
CA PHE A 33 -5.94 9.61 9.11
C PHE A 33 -6.15 8.83 10.42
N ILE A 34 -5.09 8.62 11.21
CA ILE A 34 -5.18 7.89 12.48
C ILE A 34 -5.84 8.74 13.57
N GLN A 35 -5.63 10.06 13.55
CA GLN A 35 -6.33 11.04 14.40
C GLN A 35 -7.81 11.16 14.02
N LEU A 36 -8.16 11.13 12.73
CA LEU A 36 -9.55 11.03 12.27
C LEU A 36 -10.23 9.78 12.86
N ILE A 37 -9.61 8.62 12.69
CA ILE A 37 -10.09 7.33 13.23
C ILE A 37 -10.26 7.39 14.76
N SER A 38 -9.24 7.82 15.50
CA SER A 38 -9.24 7.73 16.97
C SER A 38 -10.01 8.85 17.69
N GLN A 39 -10.09 10.06 17.11
CA GLN A 39 -10.62 11.25 17.81
C GLN A 39 -11.98 11.74 17.28
N GLN A 40 -12.32 11.41 16.03
CA GLN A 40 -13.51 11.93 15.34
C GLN A 40 -14.56 10.85 15.03
N LEU A 41 -14.14 9.60 14.76
CA LEU A 41 -15.06 8.50 14.46
C LEU A 41 -15.49 7.73 15.72
N THR A 42 -16.74 7.26 15.71
CA THR A 42 -17.24 6.27 16.67
C THR A 42 -16.72 4.87 16.32
N TYR A 43 -16.64 3.97 17.30
CA TYR A 43 -16.14 2.61 17.08
C TYR A 43 -16.95 1.83 16.01
N THR A 44 -18.25 2.08 15.94
CA THR A 44 -19.14 1.55 14.88
C THR A 44 -18.72 2.02 13.49
N GLN A 45 -18.41 3.31 13.32
CA GLN A 45 -17.92 3.86 12.05
C GLN A 45 -16.53 3.30 11.70
N ILE A 46 -15.62 3.17 12.67
CA ILE A 46 -14.28 2.57 12.48
C ILE A 46 -14.39 1.13 11.96
N ILE A 47 -15.33 0.35 12.50
CA ILE A 47 -15.69 -0.98 12.01
C ILE A 47 -16.23 -0.93 10.58
N GLN A 48 -17.17 -0.03 10.28
CA GLN A 48 -17.80 0.09 8.95
C GLN A 48 -16.78 0.43 7.85
N ILE A 49 -15.79 1.28 8.15
CA ILE A 49 -14.68 1.59 7.23
C ILE A 49 -13.56 0.53 7.21
N GLY A 50 -13.67 -0.53 8.03
CA GLY A 50 -12.78 -1.69 8.00
C GLY A 50 -11.48 -1.60 8.82
N TYR A 51 -11.28 -0.53 9.59
CA TYR A 51 -10.05 -0.27 10.34
C TYR A 51 -10.13 -0.66 11.83
N GLY A 52 -11.14 -1.43 12.21
CA GLY A 52 -11.28 -2.04 13.53
C GLY A 52 -12.10 -3.32 13.49
N LEU A 53 -11.99 -4.13 14.55
CA LEU A 53 -12.79 -5.33 14.77
C LEU A 53 -13.25 -5.41 16.22
N GLY A 54 -14.55 -5.56 16.41
CA GLY A 54 -15.16 -5.72 17.72
C GLY A 54 -15.50 -7.16 18.09
N ARG A 55 -15.97 -7.34 19.32
CA ARG A 55 -16.48 -8.61 19.85
C ARG A 55 -15.49 -9.79 19.73
N LEU A 56 -14.23 -9.51 20.05
CA LEU A 56 -13.14 -10.47 20.05
C LEU A 56 -13.01 -11.13 21.43
N LYS A 57 -13.14 -12.46 21.51
CA LYS A 57 -12.85 -13.23 22.72
C LYS A 57 -11.41 -13.73 22.68
N LEU A 58 -10.65 -13.51 23.75
CA LEU A 58 -9.32 -14.11 23.91
C LEU A 58 -9.48 -15.63 24.15
N ILE A 59 -8.86 -16.44 23.30
CA ILE A 59 -8.93 -17.91 23.37
C ILE A 59 -7.57 -18.55 23.67
N LYS A 60 -6.46 -17.83 23.47
CA LYS A 60 -5.13 -18.35 23.80
C LYS A 60 -4.08 -17.26 23.95
N THR A 61 -3.33 -17.32 25.04
CA THR A 61 -2.11 -16.53 25.24
C THR A 61 -0.88 -17.44 25.14
N LYS A 62 0.17 -17.01 24.43
CA LYS A 62 1.44 -17.73 24.30
C LYS A 62 2.62 -16.77 24.37
N LEU A 63 3.60 -17.04 25.23
CA LEU A 63 4.87 -16.32 25.19
C LEU A 63 5.65 -16.64 23.91
N THR A 64 6.06 -15.59 23.20
CA THR A 64 6.98 -15.65 22.07
C THR A 64 8.42 -15.39 22.52
N PHE A 65 9.36 -15.52 21.61
CA PHE A 65 10.76 -15.21 21.86
C PHE A 65 10.94 -13.68 22.04
N GLY A 66 11.79 -13.30 23.01
CA GLY A 66 11.92 -11.90 23.45
C GLY A 66 10.83 -11.40 24.41
N ASN A 67 10.20 -12.30 25.17
CA ASN A 67 9.20 -12.03 26.22
C ASN A 67 7.93 -11.27 25.80
N ARG A 68 7.63 -11.20 24.49
CA ARG A 68 6.34 -10.67 23.98
C ARG A 68 5.23 -11.72 24.09
N GLN A 69 4.00 -11.28 24.33
CA GLN A 69 2.82 -12.15 24.36
C GLN A 69 2.16 -12.21 22.98
N LEU A 70 2.01 -13.41 22.41
CA LEU A 70 1.11 -13.69 21.30
C LEU A 70 -0.28 -14.00 21.85
N LEU A 71 -1.23 -13.17 21.50
CA LEU A 71 -2.65 -13.31 21.79
C LEU A 71 -3.34 -13.90 20.56
N VAL A 72 -4.28 -14.82 20.79
CA VAL A 72 -5.16 -15.37 19.77
C VAL A 72 -6.59 -15.04 20.15
N PHE A 73 -7.30 -14.36 19.26
CA PHE A 73 -8.67 -13.94 19.40
C PHE A 73 -9.58 -14.65 18.40
N GLU A 74 -10.82 -14.89 18.82
CA GLU A 74 -11.92 -15.39 17.99
C GLU A 74 -13.04 -14.35 17.99
N GLN A 75 -13.67 -14.13 16.84
CA GLN A 75 -14.78 -13.18 16.71
C GLN A 75 -16.09 -13.89 17.06
N GLN A 76 -16.86 -13.36 18.01
CA GLN A 76 -18.15 -13.94 18.39
C GLN A 76 -19.18 -13.70 17.28
N GLN A 77 -19.73 -14.79 16.72
CA GLN A 77 -20.66 -14.73 15.58
C GLN A 77 -22.15 -14.64 15.95
N THR A 78 -22.52 -14.70 17.23
CA THR A 78 -23.94 -14.63 17.66
C THR A 78 -24.08 -14.16 19.10
N LEU A 79 -25.12 -13.38 19.38
CA LEU A 79 -25.60 -13.12 20.73
C LEU A 79 -26.41 -14.32 21.22
N GLN A 80 -26.14 -14.78 22.45
CA GLN A 80 -27.16 -15.50 23.21
C GLN A 80 -28.27 -14.50 23.58
N LYS A 81 -29.53 -14.90 23.42
CA LYS A 81 -30.71 -14.06 23.64
C LYS A 81 -30.91 -13.76 25.13
N GLN A 82 -30.28 -12.70 25.64
CA GLN A 82 -30.61 -12.07 26.92
C GLN A 82 -30.48 -10.54 26.75
N ASP A 83 -31.50 -9.81 27.19
CA ASP A 83 -31.74 -8.35 27.09
C ASP A 83 -32.30 -7.80 25.76
N ASP A 84 -33.63 -7.86 25.62
CA ASP A 84 -34.41 -7.38 24.46
C ASP A 84 -34.43 -5.84 24.27
N ASN A 85 -33.82 -5.06 25.18
CA ASN A 85 -33.83 -3.58 25.14
C ASN A 85 -32.59 -2.92 24.49
N LYS A 86 -31.80 -3.67 23.70
CA LYS A 86 -30.62 -3.14 22.97
C LYS A 86 -30.54 -3.59 21.49
N GLU A 87 -31.66 -3.97 20.87
CA GLU A 87 -31.63 -4.57 19.52
C GLU A 87 -31.03 -3.67 18.43
N GLU A 88 -31.34 -2.36 18.39
CA GLU A 88 -30.86 -1.48 17.32
C GLU A 88 -29.35 -1.26 17.33
N GLN A 89 -28.74 -1.09 18.51
CA GLN A 89 -27.27 -1.01 18.61
C GLN A 89 -26.60 -2.36 18.34
N ASN A 90 -27.28 -3.48 18.61
CA ASN A 90 -26.71 -4.82 18.44
C ASN A 90 -26.65 -5.30 16.98
N LYS A 91 -27.60 -4.90 16.12
CA LYS A 91 -27.66 -5.29 14.70
C LYS A 91 -26.45 -4.81 13.88
N VAL A 92 -25.91 -3.63 14.19
CA VAL A 92 -24.81 -3.03 13.39
C VAL A 92 -23.48 -3.79 13.51
N PHE A 93 -23.30 -4.61 14.55
CA PHE A 93 -22.05 -5.34 14.80
C PHE A 93 -22.05 -6.80 14.31
N SER A 94 -23.19 -7.35 13.89
CA SER A 94 -23.30 -8.75 13.41
C SER A 94 -22.98 -8.95 11.94
N GLU A 95 -22.97 -7.89 11.12
CA GLU A 95 -22.93 -7.98 9.64
C GLU A 95 -21.58 -7.58 9.02
N ILE A 96 -20.50 -7.59 9.81
CA ILE A 96 -19.15 -7.28 9.32
C ILE A 96 -18.61 -8.52 8.57
N LYS A 97 -18.96 -8.63 7.28
CA LYS A 97 -18.34 -9.61 6.37
C LYS A 97 -16.82 -9.40 6.34
N GLN A 98 -16.07 -10.50 6.23
CA GLN A 98 -14.60 -10.47 6.15
C GLN A 98 -14.07 -9.57 5.01
N GLU A 99 -14.87 -9.41 3.95
CA GLU A 99 -14.64 -8.55 2.77
C GLU A 99 -14.34 -7.08 3.13
N ASN A 100 -14.88 -6.57 4.24
CA ASN A 100 -14.66 -5.17 4.66
C ASN A 100 -13.44 -4.98 5.57
N PHE A 101 -12.76 -6.04 6.02
CA PHE A 101 -11.64 -5.92 6.96
C PHE A 101 -10.35 -5.45 6.24
N ARG A 102 -9.87 -4.23 6.56
CA ARG A 102 -8.75 -3.58 5.86
C ARG A 102 -7.39 -3.74 6.54
N LEU A 103 -7.34 -4.14 7.82
CA LEU A 103 -6.08 -4.29 8.55
C LEU A 103 -5.28 -5.50 8.04
N LYS A 104 -3.98 -5.29 7.85
CA LYS A 104 -3.05 -6.25 7.25
C LYS A 104 -2.12 -6.87 8.28
N GLN A 105 -1.51 -7.98 7.87
CA GLN A 105 -0.42 -8.58 8.62
C GLN A 105 0.73 -7.58 8.78
N GLY A 106 1.12 -7.32 10.03
CA GLY A 106 2.15 -6.33 10.36
C GLY A 106 1.61 -4.96 10.79
N ASP A 107 0.32 -4.66 10.68
CA ASP A 107 -0.24 -3.40 11.15
C ASP A 107 -0.17 -3.29 12.68
N GLN A 108 0.05 -2.06 13.17
CA GLN A 108 0.03 -1.72 14.59
C GLN A 108 -1.41 -1.46 15.01
N VAL A 109 -1.84 -2.09 16.11
CA VAL A 109 -3.22 -2.02 16.60
C VAL A 109 -3.26 -1.79 18.10
N GLY A 110 -4.22 -0.97 18.51
CA GLY A 110 -4.64 -0.82 19.89
C GLY A 110 -5.68 -1.87 20.22
N ILE A 111 -5.53 -2.50 21.38
CA ILE A 111 -6.50 -3.44 21.97
C ILE A 111 -7.25 -2.70 23.07
N TYR A 112 -8.56 -2.87 23.09
CA TYR A 112 -9.49 -2.20 24.00
C TYR A 112 -10.42 -3.22 24.65
N ILE A 113 -10.76 -3.06 25.92
CA ILE A 113 -11.77 -3.87 26.61
C ILE A 113 -13.17 -3.36 26.21
N TRP A 114 -14.05 -4.25 25.77
CA TRP A 114 -15.35 -3.89 25.15
C TRP A 114 -16.32 -3.17 26.08
N SER A 115 -16.25 -3.40 27.38
CA SER A 115 -17.02 -2.63 28.38
C SER A 115 -16.63 -1.14 28.41
N ASN A 116 -15.34 -0.85 28.20
CA ASN A 116 -14.81 0.51 28.09
C ASN A 116 -15.23 1.13 26.74
N VAL A 117 -15.37 0.30 25.69
CA VAL A 117 -15.87 0.70 24.36
C VAL A 117 -17.33 1.16 24.39
N LEU A 118 -18.18 0.53 25.19
CA LEU A 118 -19.59 0.92 25.28
C LEU A 118 -19.85 2.14 26.20
N THR A 119 -18.87 2.55 27.01
CA THR A 119 -19.05 3.61 28.02
C THR A 119 -18.35 4.93 27.68
N GLN A 120 -17.40 4.94 26.73
CA GLN A 120 -16.67 6.15 26.32
C GLN A 120 -17.05 6.57 24.89
N GLN A 121 -17.54 7.80 24.73
CA GLN A 121 -17.92 8.33 23.40
C GLN A 121 -16.72 8.62 22.46
N LYS A 122 -15.46 8.58 22.95
CA LYS A 122 -14.24 8.82 22.16
C LYS A 122 -13.04 8.01 22.70
N PHE A 123 -12.21 7.46 21.80
CA PHE A 123 -11.14 6.50 22.13
C PHE A 123 -9.76 7.12 22.10
N LYS A 124 -9.27 7.62 23.25
CA LYS A 124 -7.92 8.23 23.31
C LYS A 124 -6.79 7.22 23.54
N ASN A 125 -6.93 6.29 24.48
CA ASN A 125 -5.84 5.40 24.90
C ASN A 125 -6.24 3.92 24.76
N PRO A 126 -5.46 3.05 24.10
CA PRO A 126 -5.66 1.61 24.13
C PRO A 126 -5.19 1.00 25.46
N ASP A 127 -5.84 -0.10 25.87
CA ASP A 127 -5.44 -0.88 27.07
C ASP A 127 -4.11 -1.64 26.84
N ALA A 128 -3.84 -2.04 25.60
CA ALA A 128 -2.55 -2.57 25.16
C ALA A 128 -2.28 -2.27 23.68
N VAL A 129 -1.01 -2.27 23.28
CA VAL A 129 -0.60 -2.11 21.87
C VAL A 129 0.07 -3.38 21.38
N GLY A 130 -0.19 -3.74 20.13
CA GLY A 130 0.41 -4.91 19.49
C GLY A 130 0.44 -4.82 17.97
N VAL A 131 1.00 -5.85 17.35
CA VAL A 131 1.14 -5.98 15.90
C VAL A 131 0.40 -7.22 15.42
N ILE A 132 -0.39 -7.10 14.34
CA ILE A 132 -1.11 -8.25 13.75
C ILE A 132 -0.10 -9.28 13.22
N ASP A 133 -0.11 -10.48 13.80
CA ASP A 133 0.66 -11.64 13.32
C ASP A 133 -0.01 -12.30 12.12
N ARG A 134 -1.33 -12.53 12.18
CA ARG A 134 -2.11 -13.16 11.11
C ARG A 134 -3.60 -12.98 11.37
N TYR A 135 -4.39 -12.82 10.32
CA TYR A 135 -5.85 -13.00 10.34
C TYR A 135 -6.22 -14.09 9.31
N ARG A 136 -6.97 -15.11 9.74
CA ARG A 136 -7.58 -16.15 8.89
C ARG A 136 -8.94 -16.52 9.48
N LYS A 137 -9.06 -17.66 10.16
CA LYS A 137 -10.21 -17.96 11.03
C LYS A 137 -10.16 -17.18 12.34
N ASN A 138 -8.96 -17.06 12.92
CA ASN A 138 -8.70 -16.43 14.20
C ASN A 138 -7.71 -15.27 13.98
N LEU A 139 -7.85 -14.21 14.76
CA LEU A 139 -6.95 -13.06 14.77
C LEU A 139 -5.79 -13.32 15.73
N ARG A 140 -4.57 -13.04 15.30
CA ARG A 140 -3.36 -13.18 16.12
C ARG A 140 -2.66 -11.84 16.23
N ILE A 141 -2.31 -11.45 17.45
CA ILE A 141 -1.62 -10.18 17.74
C ILE A 141 -0.44 -10.46 18.67
N ILE A 142 0.73 -9.94 18.34
CA ILE A 142 1.90 -9.96 19.22
C ILE A 142 1.95 -8.62 19.94
N LEU A 143 1.79 -8.62 21.27
CA LEU A 143 1.92 -7.42 22.10
C LEU A 143 3.32 -6.82 22.01
N GLU A 144 3.39 -5.49 22.13
CA GLU A 144 4.64 -4.80 22.41
C GLU A 144 5.20 -5.18 23.79
N GLN A 145 6.48 -4.90 24.02
CA GLN A 145 7.13 -5.26 25.28
C GLN A 145 6.51 -4.47 26.45
N ASN A 146 6.36 -5.15 27.59
CA ASN A 146 5.72 -4.64 28.82
C ASN A 146 4.21 -4.37 28.75
N CYS A 147 3.56 -4.48 27.60
CA CYS A 147 2.09 -4.53 27.53
C CYS A 147 1.55 -5.86 28.08
N LYS A 148 0.39 -5.80 28.74
CA LYS A 148 -0.43 -6.94 29.16
C LYS A 148 -1.89 -6.55 29.02
N ILE A 149 -2.73 -7.51 28.67
CA ILE A 149 -4.19 -7.40 28.83
C ILE A 149 -4.65 -8.24 30.02
N PRO A 150 -5.82 -7.96 30.62
CA PRO A 150 -6.48 -8.88 31.53
C PRO A 150 -6.71 -10.25 30.89
N ASP A 151 -6.91 -11.29 31.72
CA ASP A 151 -7.17 -12.67 31.27
C ASP A 151 -8.51 -13.16 31.88
N ASP A 152 -9.51 -12.27 31.87
CA ASP A 152 -10.71 -12.29 32.72
C ASP A 152 -12.00 -12.58 31.95
N ASN A 153 -11.92 -13.38 30.86
CA ASN A 153 -13.02 -13.64 29.93
C ASN A 153 -13.61 -12.38 29.25
N SER A 154 -12.97 -11.21 29.38
CA SER A 154 -13.40 -9.98 28.70
C SER A 154 -13.57 -10.16 27.20
N ILE A 155 -14.49 -9.38 26.65
CA ILE A 155 -14.62 -9.14 25.23
C ILE A 155 -13.70 -7.97 24.89
N TYR A 156 -13.04 -8.02 23.74
CA TYR A 156 -12.11 -7.00 23.26
C TYR A 156 -12.56 -6.40 21.93
N GLY A 157 -12.06 -5.21 21.63
CA GLY A 157 -12.03 -4.62 20.31
C GLY A 157 -10.59 -4.28 19.92
N ILE A 158 -10.31 -4.19 18.62
CA ILE A 158 -9.06 -3.62 18.10
C ILE A 158 -9.32 -2.45 17.15
N CYS A 159 -8.38 -1.53 17.06
CA CYS A 159 -8.39 -0.41 16.13
C CYS A 159 -6.99 -0.21 15.56
N LEU A 160 -6.87 0.27 14.32
CA LEU A 160 -5.61 0.77 13.76
C LEU A 160 -4.98 1.78 14.73
N GLN A 161 -3.69 1.62 14.97
CA GLN A 161 -2.90 2.53 15.79
C GLN A 161 -1.67 3.04 15.04
N GLU A 162 -1.17 4.16 15.53
CA GLU A 162 0.03 4.80 15.03
C GLU A 162 1.27 3.92 15.26
N ASN A 163 2.07 3.71 14.20
CA ASN A 163 3.38 3.09 14.31
C ASN A 163 4.47 4.17 14.47
N GLN A 164 4.61 4.68 15.69
CA GLN A 164 5.67 5.65 16.02
C GLN A 164 7.09 5.08 15.93
N VAL A 165 7.26 3.76 15.79
CA VAL A 165 8.58 3.11 15.83
C VAL A 165 9.45 3.55 14.65
N THR A 166 8.90 3.57 13.44
CA THR A 166 9.64 4.00 12.24
C THR A 166 10.06 5.47 12.36
N TYR A 167 9.12 6.37 12.64
CA TYR A 167 9.38 7.80 12.82
C TYR A 167 10.44 8.10 13.88
N LYS A 168 10.31 7.51 15.07
CA LYS A 168 11.30 7.69 16.16
C LYS A 168 12.70 7.19 15.78
N ARG A 169 12.81 6.13 14.97
CA ARG A 169 14.11 5.64 14.47
C ARG A 169 14.69 6.52 13.37
N HIS A 170 13.85 7.08 12.48
CA HIS A 170 14.28 8.07 11.49
C HIS A 170 14.78 9.36 12.15
N LEU A 171 14.19 9.79 13.27
CA LEU A 171 14.74 10.90 14.05
C LEU A 171 16.02 10.51 14.80
N GLN A 172 16.05 9.35 15.47
CA GLN A 172 17.22 8.90 16.21
C GLN A 172 18.48 8.80 15.33
N VAL A 173 18.34 8.27 14.10
CA VAL A 173 19.51 8.13 13.22
C VAL A 173 20.09 9.48 12.76
N ILE A 174 19.32 10.57 12.76
CA ILE A 174 19.86 11.93 12.55
C ILE A 174 20.81 12.32 13.68
N ASP A 175 20.48 11.97 14.92
CA ASP A 175 21.35 12.26 16.06
C ASP A 175 22.54 11.29 16.14
N ASP A 176 22.37 10.03 15.75
CA ASP A 176 23.45 9.05 15.59
C ASP A 176 24.43 9.50 14.47
N LEU A 177 23.92 10.04 13.36
CA LEU A 177 24.72 10.63 12.26
C LEU A 177 25.58 11.79 12.75
N LYS A 178 25.00 12.75 13.49
CA LYS A 178 25.74 13.90 14.06
C LYS A 178 26.87 13.44 14.98
N GLN A 179 26.62 12.44 15.84
CA GLN A 179 27.64 11.88 16.74
C GLN A 179 28.79 11.18 16.00
N GLN A 180 28.56 10.70 14.78
CA GLN A 180 29.54 9.98 13.97
C GLN A 180 30.15 10.80 12.82
N TYR A 181 29.76 12.06 12.66
CA TYR A 181 30.11 12.91 11.51
C TYR A 181 31.60 12.90 11.16
N GLU A 182 32.48 13.16 12.13
CA GLU A 182 33.93 13.20 11.94
C GLU A 182 34.57 11.82 11.75
N LYS A 183 33.91 10.74 12.18
CA LYS A 183 34.50 9.41 12.35
C LYS A 183 34.09 8.41 11.27
N HIS A 184 32.91 8.58 10.68
CA HIS A 184 32.35 7.59 9.75
C HIS A 184 32.78 7.89 8.31
N PRO A 185 33.47 6.96 7.62
CA PRO A 185 34.07 7.24 6.32
C PRO A 185 33.03 7.58 5.24
N ILE A 186 31.83 6.99 5.30
CA ILE A 186 30.77 7.19 4.29
C ILE A 186 30.13 8.58 4.47
N ILE A 187 29.97 9.06 5.70
CA ILE A 187 29.54 10.45 5.97
C ILE A 187 30.58 11.43 5.43
N GLN A 188 31.86 11.18 5.73
CA GLN A 188 32.99 12.00 5.30
C GLN A 188 33.18 12.05 3.77
N ILE A 189 32.80 11.01 3.04
CA ILE A 189 32.81 10.98 1.57
C ILE A 189 31.65 11.79 1.00
N LEU A 190 30.43 11.64 1.55
CA LEU A 190 29.23 12.25 1.01
C LEU A 190 29.08 13.74 1.38
N PHE A 191 29.63 14.17 2.52
CA PHE A 191 29.45 15.54 3.01
C PHE A 191 30.75 16.32 3.19
N GLY A 192 31.89 15.67 3.40
CA GLY A 192 33.19 16.34 3.55
C GLY A 192 33.83 16.81 2.24
N ASP A 193 35.07 17.28 2.36
CA ASP A 193 35.93 17.64 1.23
C ASP A 193 36.41 16.37 0.50
N GLN A 194 36.22 16.35 -0.83
CA GLN A 194 36.26 15.11 -1.62
C GLN A 194 37.63 14.76 -2.23
N ASP A 195 38.64 15.61 -2.07
CA ASP A 195 39.83 15.61 -2.93
C ASP A 195 40.76 14.37 -2.81
N GLU A 196 40.60 13.50 -1.80
CA GLU A 196 41.49 12.33 -1.61
C GLU A 196 40.83 10.95 -1.49
N LYS A 197 39.51 10.84 -1.26
CA LYS A 197 38.92 9.66 -0.59
C LYS A 197 38.39 8.52 -1.49
N MET A 198 38.47 8.65 -2.83
CA MET A 198 37.99 7.64 -3.79
C MET A 198 39.09 7.05 -4.69
N LYS A 199 40.25 6.70 -4.12
CA LYS A 199 41.27 5.89 -4.84
C LYS A 199 40.84 4.42 -4.83
N GLU A 200 40.37 3.91 -5.96
CA GLU A 200 40.08 2.48 -6.15
C GLU A 200 41.31 1.64 -5.81
N LYS A 201 41.15 0.63 -4.94
CA LYS A 201 42.14 -0.43 -4.80
C LYS A 201 41.86 -1.47 -5.87
N ILE A 202 42.40 -1.22 -7.07
CA ILE A 202 42.23 -2.12 -8.21
C ILE A 202 43.09 -3.37 -7.99
N ASP A 203 42.48 -4.42 -7.44
CA ASP A 203 42.99 -5.78 -7.61
C ASP A 203 42.39 -6.36 -8.89
N GLN A 204 43.21 -6.45 -9.95
CA GLN A 204 42.81 -7.04 -11.22
C GLN A 204 42.87 -8.58 -11.20
N ASN A 205 43.53 -9.17 -10.20
CA ASN A 205 43.84 -10.61 -10.12
C ASN A 205 42.97 -11.33 -9.07
N MET A 206 41.87 -10.74 -8.62
CA MET A 206 41.00 -11.32 -7.60
C MET A 206 40.30 -12.60 -8.11
N GLU A 207 40.74 -13.76 -7.61
CA GLU A 207 40.12 -15.05 -7.91
C GLU A 207 38.77 -15.21 -7.17
N PHE A 208 37.69 -15.32 -7.94
CA PHE A 208 36.36 -15.63 -7.41
C PHE A 208 36.19 -17.11 -7.08
N GLN A 209 35.51 -17.42 -5.96
CA GLN A 209 35.31 -18.80 -5.50
C GLN A 209 33.97 -19.41 -5.91
N GLY A 210 34.04 -20.61 -6.49
CA GLY A 210 32.90 -21.49 -6.79
C GLY A 210 32.23 -21.25 -8.15
N ASP A 211 31.54 -22.26 -8.67
CA ASP A 211 31.09 -22.27 -10.08
C ASP A 211 29.95 -21.30 -10.43
N THR A 212 29.27 -20.70 -9.46
CA THR A 212 28.14 -19.79 -9.74
C THR A 212 28.57 -18.48 -10.40
N ILE A 213 29.81 -18.02 -10.15
CA ILE A 213 30.41 -16.87 -10.85
C ILE A 213 30.52 -17.13 -12.37
N LYS A 214 30.70 -18.38 -12.79
CA LYS A 214 30.78 -18.78 -14.21
C LYS A 214 29.42 -18.69 -14.92
N GLN A 215 28.33 -18.66 -14.16
CA GLN A 215 26.95 -18.55 -14.66
C GLN A 215 26.42 -17.11 -14.68
N LEU A 216 27.24 -16.13 -14.29
CA LEU A 216 26.95 -14.71 -14.45
C LEU A 216 27.42 -14.23 -15.83
N ASN A 217 26.76 -13.22 -16.38
CA ASN A 217 27.25 -12.51 -17.56
C ASN A 217 28.39 -11.53 -17.20
N GLU A 218 29.09 -11.01 -18.20
CA GLU A 218 30.26 -10.15 -17.99
C GLU A 218 29.94 -8.86 -17.20
N GLN A 219 28.80 -8.20 -17.44
CA GLN A 219 28.45 -7.00 -16.66
C GLN A 219 28.12 -7.32 -15.19
N GLN A 220 27.51 -8.47 -14.92
CA GLN A 220 27.30 -8.96 -13.55
C GLN A 220 28.63 -9.27 -12.87
N LYS A 221 29.62 -9.86 -13.57
CA LYS A 221 30.98 -10.08 -13.05
C LYS A 221 31.70 -8.76 -12.77
N ILE A 222 31.66 -7.81 -13.71
CA ILE A 222 32.24 -6.46 -13.56
C ILE A 222 31.63 -5.74 -12.36
N ALA A 223 30.30 -5.82 -12.17
CA ALA A 223 29.62 -5.23 -11.01
C ALA A 223 30.09 -5.86 -9.68
N VAL A 224 30.25 -7.19 -9.61
CA VAL A 224 30.81 -7.86 -8.43
C VAL A 224 32.27 -7.44 -8.20
N GLN A 225 33.11 -7.41 -9.24
CA GLN A 225 34.52 -7.03 -9.13
C GLN A 225 34.70 -5.58 -8.65
N LYS A 226 33.98 -4.63 -9.25
CA LYS A 226 33.96 -3.23 -8.81
C LYS A 226 33.48 -3.11 -7.37
N ALA A 227 32.39 -3.79 -7.01
CA ALA A 227 31.88 -3.78 -5.64
C ALA A 227 32.87 -4.38 -4.63
N MET A 228 33.69 -5.38 -5.02
CA MET A 228 34.75 -5.94 -4.16
C MET A 228 35.93 -4.98 -4.00
N ASN A 229 36.34 -4.28 -5.06
CA ASN A 229 37.50 -3.38 -5.10
C ASN A 229 37.24 -1.97 -4.51
N GLN A 230 35.99 -1.51 -4.54
CA GLN A 230 35.58 -0.24 -3.94
C GLN A 230 35.72 -0.28 -2.40
N PRO A 231 36.41 0.68 -1.76
CA PRO A 231 36.70 0.62 -0.32
C PRO A 231 35.52 1.02 0.58
N HIS A 232 34.65 1.94 0.12
CA HIS A 232 33.65 2.58 0.98
C HIS A 232 32.23 2.60 0.41
N ILE A 233 32.04 2.92 -0.87
CA ILE A 233 30.72 3.01 -1.50
C ILE A 233 30.78 2.35 -2.87
N SER A 234 29.82 1.48 -3.18
CA SER A 234 29.61 0.93 -4.52
C SER A 234 28.12 0.91 -4.85
N LEU A 235 27.77 1.19 -6.12
CA LEU A 235 26.39 1.26 -6.58
C LEU A 235 26.16 0.26 -7.73
N ILE A 236 25.26 -0.70 -7.54
CA ILE A 236 24.84 -1.67 -8.55
C ILE A 236 23.46 -1.25 -9.08
N HIS A 237 23.42 -0.73 -10.30
CA HIS A 237 22.17 -0.35 -10.97
C HIS A 237 21.64 -1.56 -11.73
N GLY A 238 20.49 -2.07 -11.27
CA GLY A 238 19.88 -3.28 -11.81
C GLY A 238 18.47 -3.07 -12.37
N PRO A 239 18.37 -2.66 -13.66
CA PRO A 239 17.11 -2.55 -14.40
C PRO A 239 16.24 -3.83 -14.39
N PRO A 240 14.97 -3.75 -14.81
CA PRO A 240 14.04 -4.88 -14.81
C PRO A 240 14.59 -6.13 -15.52
N GLY A 241 14.53 -7.27 -14.83
CA GLY A 241 14.96 -8.56 -15.40
C GLY A 241 16.48 -8.79 -15.47
N THR A 242 17.33 -7.82 -15.10
CA THR A 242 18.80 -7.91 -15.22
C THR A 242 19.50 -8.79 -14.18
N GLY A 243 18.74 -9.35 -13.24
CA GLY A 243 19.27 -10.20 -12.20
C GLY A 243 19.91 -9.48 -11.01
N LYS A 244 19.66 -8.17 -10.80
CA LYS A 244 20.10 -7.35 -9.65
C LYS A 244 20.38 -8.14 -8.36
N THR A 245 19.34 -8.72 -7.74
CA THR A 245 19.48 -9.47 -6.48
C THR A 245 20.35 -10.72 -6.61
N ARG A 246 20.45 -11.37 -7.79
CA ARG A 246 21.41 -12.48 -8.04
C ARG A 246 22.85 -11.96 -7.95
N THR A 247 23.14 -10.82 -8.60
CA THR A 247 24.45 -10.15 -8.55
C THR A 247 24.81 -9.73 -7.12
N VAL A 248 23.85 -9.16 -6.38
CA VAL A 248 24.02 -8.80 -4.96
C VAL A 248 24.31 -10.03 -4.09
N CYS A 249 23.61 -11.14 -4.32
CA CYS A 249 23.83 -12.39 -3.60
C CYS A 249 25.20 -13.00 -3.91
N GLU A 250 25.67 -12.93 -5.16
CA GLU A 250 27.02 -13.38 -5.53
C GLU A 250 28.09 -12.45 -4.91
N TYR A 251 27.89 -11.13 -4.89
CA TYR A 251 28.77 -10.21 -4.16
C TYR A 251 28.87 -10.59 -2.67
N ILE A 252 27.74 -10.81 -1.99
CA ILE A 252 27.71 -11.25 -0.58
C ILE A 252 28.49 -12.55 -0.40
N LYS A 253 28.33 -13.51 -1.32
CA LYS A 253 29.07 -14.77 -1.31
C LYS A 253 30.59 -14.55 -1.44
N GLN A 254 31.04 -13.76 -2.41
CA GLN A 254 32.47 -13.52 -2.65
C GLN A 254 33.11 -12.72 -1.49
N ALA A 255 32.43 -11.71 -0.97
CA ALA A 255 32.88 -10.95 0.20
C ALA A 255 33.08 -11.82 1.46
N VAL A 256 32.18 -12.79 1.71
CA VAL A 256 32.32 -13.74 2.83
C VAL A 256 33.40 -14.80 2.57
N LEU A 257 33.49 -15.36 1.36
CA LEU A 257 34.37 -16.48 1.07
C LEU A 257 35.82 -16.06 0.82
N VAL A 258 36.02 -15.00 0.01
CA VAL A 258 37.34 -14.49 -0.39
C VAL A 258 37.87 -13.49 0.64
N GLN A 259 37.09 -12.44 0.97
CA GLN A 259 37.53 -11.36 1.87
C GLN A 259 37.24 -11.64 3.36
N ARG A 260 36.60 -12.77 3.71
CA ARG A 260 36.26 -13.19 5.09
C ARG A 260 35.42 -12.18 5.88
N GLN A 261 34.66 -11.33 5.19
CA GLN A 261 33.90 -10.24 5.79
C GLN A 261 32.63 -10.70 6.51
N LYS A 262 32.29 -10.03 7.61
CA LYS A 262 31.00 -10.13 8.32
C LYS A 262 30.02 -9.13 7.70
N ILE A 263 28.89 -9.62 7.20
CA ILE A 263 27.98 -8.80 6.36
C ILE A 263 26.63 -8.56 7.06
N LEU A 264 26.17 -7.31 6.99
CA LEU A 264 24.77 -6.95 7.26
C LEU A 264 24.05 -6.70 5.93
N ALA A 265 23.11 -7.57 5.58
CA ALA A 265 22.29 -7.43 4.38
C ALA A 265 20.88 -6.91 4.73
N CYS A 266 20.47 -5.84 4.06
CA CYS A 266 19.27 -5.07 4.36
C CYS A 266 18.46 -4.73 3.10
N ALA A 267 17.18 -4.41 3.30
CA ALA A 267 16.31 -3.79 2.31
C ALA A 267 15.15 -3.07 3.03
N ASN A 268 14.38 -2.26 2.31
CA ASN A 268 13.21 -1.58 2.90
C ASN A 268 12.11 -2.58 3.30
N SER A 269 11.73 -3.48 2.39
CA SER A 269 10.63 -4.42 2.56
C SER A 269 11.09 -5.79 3.08
N ASN A 270 10.23 -6.49 3.82
CA ASN A 270 10.55 -7.85 4.28
C ASN A 270 10.70 -8.84 3.12
N ILE A 271 9.91 -8.67 2.05
CA ILE A 271 9.96 -9.53 0.86
C ILE A 271 11.32 -9.42 0.18
N ALA A 272 11.88 -8.21 0.01
CA ALA A 272 13.21 -8.04 -0.58
C ALA A 272 14.31 -8.72 0.26
N VAL A 273 14.25 -8.61 1.60
CA VAL A 273 15.20 -9.30 2.50
C VAL A 273 15.07 -10.82 2.39
N ASP A 274 13.84 -11.32 2.38
CA ASP A 274 13.55 -12.75 2.32
C ASP A 274 13.98 -13.33 0.95
N ASN A 275 13.77 -12.60 -0.16
CA ASN A 275 14.25 -12.96 -1.50
C ASN A 275 15.79 -13.08 -1.58
N MET A 276 16.54 -12.22 -0.88
CA MET A 276 18.00 -12.33 -0.79
C MET A 276 18.42 -13.60 -0.05
N ILE A 277 17.73 -13.94 1.06
CA ILE A 277 18.01 -15.14 1.85
C ILE A 277 17.81 -16.41 1.01
N GLU A 278 16.67 -16.52 0.32
CA GLU A 278 16.37 -17.67 -0.54
C GLU A 278 17.46 -17.85 -1.60
N ARG A 279 17.81 -16.78 -2.32
CA ARG A 279 18.87 -16.82 -3.35
C ARG A 279 20.24 -17.20 -2.78
N ILE A 280 20.64 -16.67 -1.62
CA ILE A 280 21.93 -16.98 -0.99
C ILE A 280 22.01 -18.44 -0.55
N GLN A 281 20.92 -19.01 -0.02
CA GLN A 281 20.86 -20.42 0.36
C GLN A 281 20.84 -21.37 -0.86
N HIS A 282 20.42 -20.90 -2.05
CA HIS A 282 20.55 -21.66 -3.29
C HIS A 282 21.96 -21.65 -3.89
N ILE A 283 22.72 -20.55 -3.77
CA ILE A 283 24.07 -20.42 -4.39
C ILE A 283 25.24 -20.72 -3.43
N SER A 284 24.95 -20.93 -2.15
CA SER A 284 25.98 -21.09 -1.10
C SER A 284 25.44 -21.81 0.14
N GLN A 285 26.35 -22.46 0.89
CA GLN A 285 26.06 -23.03 2.21
C GLN A 285 26.45 -22.07 3.35
N LEU A 286 26.37 -20.75 3.12
CA LEU A 286 26.73 -19.76 4.15
C LEU A 286 25.80 -19.87 5.35
N LYS A 287 26.38 -19.72 6.55
CA LYS A 287 25.61 -19.60 7.79
C LYS A 287 24.94 -18.22 7.82
N VAL A 288 23.61 -18.17 7.74
CA VAL A 288 22.84 -16.92 7.71
C VAL A 288 21.85 -16.84 8.88
N CYS A 289 21.58 -15.62 9.35
CA CYS A 289 20.58 -15.33 10.37
C CYS A 289 19.65 -14.20 9.93
N ARG A 290 18.33 -14.40 10.05
CA ARG A 290 17.31 -13.38 9.79
C ARG A 290 16.77 -12.83 11.11
N ILE A 291 17.03 -11.54 11.36
CA ILE A 291 16.52 -10.80 12.51
C ILE A 291 15.33 -9.94 12.07
N GLY A 292 14.23 -10.02 12.82
CA GLY A 292 12.97 -9.32 12.57
C GLY A 292 11.81 -10.00 13.29
N ASN A 293 10.59 -9.49 13.11
CA ASN A 293 9.39 -10.15 13.63
C ASN A 293 9.01 -11.36 12.73
N PRO A 294 8.97 -12.62 13.25
CA PRO A 294 8.63 -13.80 12.46
C PRO A 294 7.27 -13.74 11.75
N ALA A 295 6.34 -12.93 12.26
CA ALA A 295 5.07 -12.65 11.61
C ALA A 295 5.26 -12.10 10.18
N ARG A 296 6.20 -11.16 10.02
CA ARG A 296 6.44 -10.42 8.77
C ARG A 296 7.37 -11.17 7.79
N MET A 297 7.73 -12.42 8.08
CA MET A 297 8.60 -13.26 7.25
C MET A 297 7.78 -14.31 6.50
N THR A 298 8.19 -14.58 5.26
CA THR A 298 7.73 -15.71 4.44
C THR A 298 7.91 -17.05 5.16
N ASP A 299 7.07 -18.05 4.87
CA ASP A 299 7.15 -19.35 5.54
C ASP A 299 8.48 -20.08 5.17
N GLN A 300 9.00 -19.81 3.97
CA GLN A 300 10.25 -20.31 3.39
C GLN A 300 11.49 -19.94 4.22
N VAL A 301 11.68 -18.67 4.60
CA VAL A 301 12.92 -18.25 5.31
C VAL A 301 12.88 -18.46 6.81
N ARG A 302 11.75 -18.90 7.39
CA ARG A 302 11.60 -18.98 8.85
C ARG A 302 12.62 -19.88 9.54
N TYR A 303 13.18 -20.88 8.87
CA TYR A 303 14.18 -21.77 9.47
C TYR A 303 15.53 -21.09 9.77
N VAL A 304 15.84 -19.95 9.14
CA VAL A 304 17.00 -19.09 9.46
C VAL A 304 16.65 -17.88 10.32
N CYS A 305 15.38 -17.72 10.72
CA CYS A 305 14.98 -16.72 11.69
C CYS A 305 15.69 -16.98 13.03
N ILE A 306 16.18 -15.92 13.68
CA ILE A 306 16.90 -16.02 14.96
C ILE A 306 16.14 -16.86 16.01
N ASP A 307 14.82 -16.71 16.11
CA ASP A 307 13.94 -17.46 17.02
C ASP A 307 13.92 -18.99 16.75
N GLN A 308 14.35 -19.44 15.56
CA GLN A 308 14.54 -20.86 15.23
C GLN A 308 15.99 -21.30 15.40
N LEU A 309 16.96 -20.45 15.05
CA LEU A 309 18.39 -20.75 15.24
C LEU A 309 18.71 -20.96 16.72
N VAL A 310 18.18 -20.10 17.61
CA VAL A 310 18.24 -20.26 19.07
C VAL A 310 17.79 -21.65 19.53
N LYS A 311 16.81 -22.29 18.89
CA LYS A 311 16.34 -23.61 19.34
C LYS A 311 17.34 -24.74 19.10
N LYS A 312 18.37 -24.49 18.27
CA LYS A 312 19.43 -25.44 17.94
C LYS A 312 20.64 -25.30 18.89
N THR A 313 20.68 -24.28 19.74
CA THR A 313 21.83 -23.99 20.61
C THR A 313 21.82 -24.85 21.88
N THR A 314 23.00 -25.09 22.43
CA THR A 314 23.18 -25.83 23.68
C THR A 314 22.56 -25.08 24.85
N SER A 315 22.76 -23.76 24.91
CA SER A 315 22.16 -22.87 25.91
C SER A 315 20.63 -22.93 25.93
N TYR A 316 19.96 -23.15 24.78
CA TYR A 316 18.51 -23.30 24.73
C TYR A 316 18.01 -24.60 25.41
N ALA A 317 18.77 -25.68 25.36
CA ALA A 317 18.44 -26.91 26.08
C ALA A 317 18.48 -26.69 27.61
N ILE A 318 19.47 -25.93 28.09
CA ILE A 318 19.57 -25.50 29.50
C ILE A 318 18.39 -24.59 29.87
N MET A 319 18.12 -23.57 29.05
CA MET A 319 17.00 -22.64 29.22
C MET A 319 15.63 -23.36 29.30
N LYS A 320 15.44 -24.45 28.53
CA LYS A 320 14.24 -25.31 28.60
C LYS A 320 14.11 -26.03 29.94
N THR A 321 15.20 -26.52 30.50
CA THR A 321 15.25 -27.17 31.82
C THR A 321 14.87 -26.17 32.92
N ILE A 322 15.52 -25.01 32.96
CA ILE A 322 15.21 -23.92 33.91
C ILE A 322 13.74 -23.50 33.79
N LYS A 323 13.18 -23.45 32.57
CA LYS A 323 11.76 -23.15 32.36
C LYS A 323 10.83 -24.17 33.02
N THR A 324 11.16 -25.46 32.99
CA THR A 324 10.37 -26.48 33.69
C THR A 324 10.49 -26.36 35.20
N GLU A 325 11.66 -25.99 35.73
CA GLU A 325 11.84 -25.70 37.17
C GLU A 325 11.01 -24.48 37.61
N ILE A 326 11.01 -23.39 36.83
CA ILE A 326 10.17 -22.21 37.08
C ILE A 326 8.69 -22.60 37.18
N GLN A 327 8.19 -23.41 36.24
CA GLN A 327 6.79 -23.87 36.25
C GLN A 327 6.47 -24.75 37.47
N GLN A 328 7.42 -25.57 37.93
CA GLN A 328 7.25 -26.36 39.16
C GLN A 328 7.23 -25.46 40.42
N ILE A 329 8.08 -24.43 40.47
CA ILE A 329 8.09 -23.47 41.58
C ILE A 329 6.80 -22.64 41.61
N GLU A 330 6.30 -22.18 40.46
CA GLU A 330 5.02 -21.46 40.37
C GLU A 330 3.83 -22.32 40.83
N LYS A 331 3.79 -23.61 40.44
CA LYS A 331 2.78 -24.56 40.94
C LYS A 331 2.85 -24.79 42.46
N LYS A 332 4.06 -24.84 43.04
CA LYS A 332 4.24 -24.95 44.50
C LYS A 332 3.83 -23.66 45.21
N LEU A 333 4.22 -22.50 44.69
CA LEU A 333 3.91 -21.19 45.27
C LEU A 333 2.40 -20.94 45.40
N ASN A 334 1.60 -21.43 44.44
CA ASN A 334 0.13 -21.34 44.50
C ASN A 334 -0.51 -22.20 45.63
N ARG A 335 0.24 -23.11 46.25
CA ARG A 335 -0.22 -24.02 47.30
C ARG A 335 0.47 -23.79 48.66
N ALA A 336 1.41 -22.85 48.74
CA ALA A 336 2.30 -22.66 49.88
C ALA A 336 1.74 -21.69 50.93
N GLU A 337 2.05 -21.94 52.21
CA GLU A 337 1.69 -21.05 53.31
C GLU A 337 2.57 -19.78 53.36
N ARG A 338 2.16 -18.75 54.12
CA ARG A 338 2.78 -17.40 54.10
C ARG A 338 4.30 -17.36 54.23
N LYS A 339 4.93 -18.25 55.02
CA LYS A 339 6.39 -18.32 55.19
C LYS A 339 7.08 -19.02 54.02
N GLU A 340 6.64 -20.24 53.67
CA GLU A 340 7.16 -21.00 52.53
C GLU A 340 6.99 -20.22 51.20
N ALA A 341 5.89 -19.48 51.06
CA ALA A 341 5.62 -18.60 49.92
C ALA A 341 6.59 -17.40 49.80
N ALA A 342 7.36 -17.06 50.85
CA ALA A 342 8.44 -16.08 50.73
C ALA A 342 9.69 -16.72 50.08
N GLU A 343 10.16 -17.85 50.63
CA GLU A 343 11.32 -18.60 50.12
C GLU A 343 11.13 -19.05 48.66
N LEU A 344 9.92 -19.52 48.32
CA LEU A 344 9.58 -19.90 46.94
C LEU A 344 9.58 -18.69 45.98
N ARG A 345 9.26 -17.47 46.44
CA ARG A 345 9.35 -16.25 45.62
C ARG A 345 10.79 -15.86 45.34
N ASP A 346 11.68 -15.96 46.34
CA ASP A 346 13.10 -15.66 46.15
C ASP A 346 13.78 -16.69 45.24
N LYS A 347 13.46 -17.99 45.41
CA LYS A 347 13.90 -19.04 44.50
C LYS A 347 13.38 -18.85 43.08
N LEU A 348 12.11 -18.42 42.92
CA LEU A 348 11.52 -18.08 41.63
C LEU A 348 12.21 -16.87 40.98
N LYS A 349 12.56 -15.85 41.76
CA LYS A 349 13.29 -14.65 41.30
C LYS A 349 14.68 -15.02 40.79
N LEU A 350 15.41 -15.86 41.54
CA LEU A 350 16.73 -16.36 41.14
C LEU A 350 16.64 -17.19 39.84
N LYS A 351 15.73 -18.15 39.76
CA LYS A 351 15.54 -18.97 38.55
C LYS A 351 15.07 -18.17 37.33
N LYS A 352 14.27 -17.11 37.53
CA LYS A 352 13.91 -16.17 36.45
C LYS A 352 15.10 -15.33 35.97
N LYS A 353 16.04 -14.98 36.84
CA LYS A 353 17.30 -14.34 36.46
C LYS A 353 18.18 -15.30 35.63
N GLU A 354 18.39 -16.51 36.12
CA GLU A 354 19.15 -17.58 35.45
C GLU A 354 18.57 -17.89 34.05
N TYR A 355 17.24 -17.99 33.93
CA TYR A 355 16.55 -18.15 32.64
C TYR A 355 16.83 -17.00 31.67
N PHE A 356 16.90 -15.75 32.16
CA PHE A 356 17.18 -14.58 31.32
C PHE A 356 18.65 -14.56 30.87
N GLU A 357 19.59 -14.90 31.76
CA GLU A 357 21.02 -15.01 31.43
C GLU A 357 21.25 -16.11 30.36
N GLN A 358 20.68 -17.30 30.56
CA GLN A 358 20.72 -18.40 29.58
C GLN A 358 20.00 -18.06 28.26
N GLN A 359 18.96 -17.23 28.31
CA GLN A 359 18.30 -16.72 27.11
C GLN A 359 19.25 -15.84 26.29
N GLN A 360 20.02 -14.94 26.90
CA GLN A 360 20.98 -14.10 26.17
C GLN A 360 22.10 -14.95 25.55
N LEU A 361 22.69 -15.86 26.33
CA LEU A 361 23.73 -16.79 25.83
C LEU A 361 23.25 -17.61 24.63
N ALA A 362 22.01 -18.11 24.67
CA ALA A 362 21.41 -18.86 23.57
C ALA A 362 21.20 -18.03 22.29
N TYR A 363 21.08 -16.70 22.40
CA TYR A 363 21.06 -15.79 21.25
C TYR A 363 22.46 -15.47 20.74
N GLU A 364 23.42 -15.22 21.63
CA GLU A 364 24.82 -14.96 21.26
C GLU A 364 25.41 -16.17 20.52
N GLU A 365 25.25 -17.37 21.07
CA GLU A 365 25.64 -18.66 20.46
C GLU A 365 25.02 -18.85 19.06
N ALA A 366 23.77 -18.42 18.86
CA ALA A 366 23.07 -18.57 17.58
C ALA A 366 23.58 -17.59 16.49
N ILE A 367 24.14 -16.44 16.86
CA ILE A 367 24.53 -15.37 15.92
C ILE A 367 26.04 -15.33 15.68
N GLN A 368 26.85 -15.70 16.68
CA GLN A 368 28.32 -15.70 16.61
C GLN A 368 28.82 -16.36 15.32
N ASP A 369 28.29 -17.54 15.02
CA ASP A 369 28.60 -18.39 13.86
C ASP A 369 28.04 -17.90 12.51
N CYS A 370 27.11 -16.95 12.48
CA CYS A 370 26.45 -16.51 11.25
C CYS A 370 27.30 -15.51 10.47
N GLN A 371 27.65 -15.82 9.22
CA GLN A 371 28.50 -15.00 8.37
C GLN A 371 27.75 -13.78 7.80
N VAL A 372 26.45 -13.95 7.53
CA VAL A 372 25.56 -12.88 7.03
C VAL A 372 24.36 -12.74 7.95
N ILE A 373 24.07 -11.51 8.37
CA ILE A 373 22.90 -11.16 9.15
C ILE A 373 21.95 -10.33 8.29
N PHE A 374 20.69 -10.73 8.25
CA PHE A 374 19.64 -10.12 7.45
C PHE A 374 18.63 -9.37 8.32
N SER A 375 18.32 -8.14 7.94
CA SER A 375 17.26 -7.33 8.57
C SER A 375 16.56 -6.44 7.55
N THR A 376 15.47 -5.77 7.93
CA THR A 376 15.06 -4.58 7.17
C THR A 376 15.87 -3.38 7.65
N ASN A 377 15.93 -2.30 6.87
CA ASN A 377 16.64 -1.06 7.23
C ASN A 377 16.29 -0.60 8.66
N VAL A 378 15.00 -0.32 8.91
CA VAL A 378 14.44 0.04 10.23
C VAL A 378 14.58 -1.09 11.26
N GLY A 379 14.52 -2.36 10.81
CA GLY A 379 14.73 -3.54 11.65
C GLY A 379 16.10 -3.57 12.32
N SER A 380 17.14 -3.13 11.60
CA SER A 380 18.51 -3.05 12.12
C SER A 380 18.70 -1.98 13.21
N GLY A 381 17.78 -1.00 13.28
CA GLY A 381 17.72 0.00 14.35
C GLY A 381 16.97 -0.48 15.60
N GLN A 382 16.27 -1.63 15.57
CA GLN A 382 15.50 -2.08 16.73
C GLN A 382 16.39 -2.47 17.91
N PHE A 383 15.92 -2.22 19.14
CA PHE A 383 16.64 -2.58 20.38
C PHE A 383 17.04 -4.05 20.41
N GLN A 384 16.15 -4.96 19.97
CA GLN A 384 16.49 -6.39 19.86
C GLN A 384 17.70 -6.61 18.94
N PHE A 385 17.76 -5.99 17.75
CA PHE A 385 18.92 -6.08 16.87
C PHE A 385 20.17 -5.50 17.53
N GLN A 386 20.09 -4.27 18.08
CA GLN A 386 21.20 -3.59 18.72
C GLN A 386 21.83 -4.39 19.86
N GLN A 387 21.01 -5.05 20.70
CA GLN A 387 21.50 -5.94 21.75
C GLN A 387 22.17 -7.20 21.18
N LEU A 388 21.50 -7.87 20.24
CA LEU A 388 21.97 -9.11 19.61
C LEU A 388 23.28 -8.93 18.83
N THR A 389 23.52 -7.75 18.25
CA THR A 389 24.72 -7.45 17.47
C THR A 389 25.71 -6.54 18.20
N LYS A 390 25.56 -6.33 19.52
CA LYS A 390 26.40 -5.39 20.29
C LYS A 390 27.90 -5.68 20.16
N ASN A 391 28.26 -6.96 20.15
CA ASN A 391 29.64 -7.44 20.06
C ASN A 391 30.04 -7.82 18.62
N ILE A 392 29.26 -7.43 17.62
CA ILE A 392 29.48 -7.76 16.21
C ILE A 392 29.81 -6.49 15.44
N LYS A 393 31.04 -6.42 14.92
CA LYS A 393 31.43 -5.44 13.91
C LYS A 393 31.06 -5.99 12.53
N PHE A 394 30.38 -5.19 11.71
CA PHE A 394 30.15 -5.51 10.31
C PHE A 394 31.21 -4.80 9.46
N ASP A 395 31.81 -5.52 8.52
CA ASP A 395 32.77 -4.94 7.59
C ASP A 395 32.03 -4.24 6.44
N VAL A 396 30.94 -4.88 5.97
CA VAL A 396 30.12 -4.42 4.86
C VAL A 396 28.64 -4.42 5.20
N VAL A 397 27.97 -3.33 4.82
CA VAL A 397 26.52 -3.20 4.75
C VAL A 397 26.08 -3.34 3.29
N VAL A 398 25.07 -4.15 3.02
CA VAL A 398 24.46 -4.30 1.69
C VAL A 398 23.01 -3.86 1.77
N ILE A 399 22.55 -3.02 0.86
CA ILE A 399 21.15 -2.57 0.79
C ILE A 399 20.60 -2.85 -0.60
N ASP A 400 19.73 -3.86 -0.73
CA ASP A 400 18.95 -4.09 -1.95
C ASP A 400 17.63 -3.29 -1.92
N GLU A 401 17.10 -2.97 -3.10
CA GLU A 401 15.99 -2.03 -3.30
C GLU A 401 16.22 -0.65 -2.61
N CYS A 402 17.46 -0.17 -2.65
CA CYS A 402 17.84 1.13 -2.09
C CYS A 402 17.11 2.31 -2.77
N ALA A 403 16.85 2.24 -4.07
CA ALA A 403 16.06 3.22 -4.82
C ALA A 403 14.56 3.24 -4.45
N GLN A 404 14.09 2.32 -3.60
CA GLN A 404 12.74 2.35 -3.00
C GLN A 404 12.79 2.70 -1.50
N SER A 405 13.92 3.21 -1.02
CA SER A 405 14.16 3.54 0.39
C SER A 405 14.33 5.04 0.56
N LEU A 406 13.68 5.63 1.56
CA LEU A 406 14.02 6.97 2.04
C LEU A 406 15.52 7.00 2.40
N GLU A 407 16.24 8.06 2.03
CA GLU A 407 17.68 8.18 2.36
C GLU A 407 17.93 7.96 3.86
N ILE A 408 17.13 8.58 4.72
CA ILE A 408 17.28 8.44 6.17
C ILE A 408 17.10 7.00 6.69
N SER A 409 16.32 6.17 5.98
CA SER A 409 16.14 4.77 6.33
C SER A 409 17.41 3.96 6.05
N CYS A 410 18.10 4.26 4.93
CA CYS A 410 19.35 3.61 4.56
C CYS A 410 20.49 3.89 5.56
N TRP A 411 20.49 5.07 6.20
CA TRP A 411 21.52 5.41 7.19
C TRP A 411 21.49 4.52 8.45
N ILE A 412 20.33 3.93 8.80
CA ILE A 412 20.20 3.07 10.00
C ILE A 412 21.13 1.84 9.95
N PRO A 413 21.18 1.04 8.86
CA PRO A 413 22.18 0.00 8.73
C PRO A 413 23.58 0.51 8.35
N ILE A 414 23.72 1.60 7.57
CA ILE A 414 25.05 2.11 7.12
C ILE A 414 25.97 2.45 8.30
N LEU A 415 25.44 3.05 9.37
CA LEU A 415 26.21 3.38 10.58
C LEU A 415 26.80 2.17 11.34
N LYS A 416 26.59 0.94 10.86
CA LYS A 416 27.08 -0.30 11.48
C LYS A 416 28.30 -0.90 10.78
N GLY A 417 28.71 -0.37 9.63
CA GLY A 417 29.88 -0.84 8.88
C GLY A 417 30.60 0.28 8.12
N ASN A 418 31.84 -0.01 7.70
CA ASN A 418 32.74 0.99 7.11
C ASN A 418 32.67 1.05 5.56
N LYS A 419 31.94 0.12 4.96
CA LYS A 419 31.68 -0.01 3.52
C LYS A 419 30.21 -0.30 3.28
N VAL A 420 29.63 0.30 2.24
CA VAL A 420 28.27 0.03 1.77
C VAL A 420 28.25 -0.37 0.31
N VAL A 421 27.44 -1.37 -0.02
CA VAL A 421 27.03 -1.69 -1.39
C VAL A 421 25.53 -1.45 -1.53
N LEU A 422 25.19 -0.47 -2.35
CA LEU A 422 23.81 -0.07 -2.63
C LEU A 422 23.37 -0.70 -3.95
N ALA A 423 22.25 -1.41 -3.95
CA ALA A 423 21.65 -1.98 -5.14
C ALA A 423 20.22 -1.45 -5.30
N GLY A 424 19.86 -1.06 -6.53
CA GLY A 424 18.61 -0.37 -6.80
C GLY A 424 18.39 -0.12 -8.28
N ASP A 425 17.33 0.62 -8.56
CA ASP A 425 17.01 1.16 -9.87
C ASP A 425 16.12 2.40 -9.70
N HIS A 426 16.69 3.59 -9.92
CA HIS A 426 16.00 4.87 -9.73
C HIS A 426 14.95 5.16 -10.82
N CYS A 427 14.96 4.39 -11.92
CA CYS A 427 13.97 4.46 -12.99
C CYS A 427 12.71 3.64 -12.67
N GLN A 428 12.67 2.94 -11.53
CA GLN A 428 11.47 2.27 -10.98
C GLN A 428 10.89 3.07 -9.80
N LEU A 429 9.88 2.53 -9.12
CA LEU A 429 9.10 3.28 -8.12
C LEU A 429 9.98 3.86 -6.98
N PRO A 430 9.83 5.16 -6.65
CA PRO A 430 10.45 5.78 -5.49
C PRO A 430 9.84 5.25 -4.18
N PRO A 431 10.40 5.61 -3.00
CA PRO A 431 9.67 5.47 -1.74
C PRO A 431 8.30 6.18 -1.80
N THR A 432 7.27 5.55 -1.23
CA THR A 432 5.94 6.16 -1.14
C THR A 432 5.94 7.25 -0.06
N VAL A 433 5.67 8.49 -0.46
CA VAL A 433 5.58 9.68 0.40
C VAL A 433 4.17 10.28 0.25
N LYS A 434 3.55 10.72 1.35
CA LYS A 434 2.23 11.37 1.37
C LYS A 434 2.32 12.88 1.20
N THR A 435 3.35 13.49 1.77
CA THR A 435 3.71 14.89 1.52
C THR A 435 4.17 15.05 0.08
N LYS A 436 3.59 16.04 -0.64
CA LYS A 436 3.97 16.36 -2.01
C LYS A 436 5.06 17.43 -2.01
N ASN A 437 6.03 17.31 -2.93
CA ASN A 437 7.05 18.33 -3.19
C ASN A 437 7.95 18.64 -1.99
N THR A 438 8.20 17.66 -1.11
CA THR A 438 9.14 17.85 0.01
C THR A 438 10.58 17.57 -0.39
N GLY A 439 10.84 16.74 -1.41
CA GLY A 439 12.18 16.26 -1.74
C GLY A 439 12.57 15.02 -0.94
N LEU A 440 11.67 14.53 -0.09
CA LEU A 440 11.79 13.27 0.65
C LEU A 440 11.72 12.04 -0.28
N GLU A 441 11.25 12.25 -1.52
CA GLU A 441 11.25 11.29 -2.61
C GLU A 441 12.67 10.97 -3.14
N MET A 442 13.62 11.90 -2.98
CA MET A 442 15.03 11.70 -3.38
C MET A 442 15.68 10.62 -2.52
N THR A 443 16.18 9.57 -3.17
CA THR A 443 16.80 8.42 -2.51
C THR A 443 18.32 8.57 -2.40
N LEU A 444 18.90 7.85 -1.44
CA LEU A 444 20.36 7.74 -1.33
C LEU A 444 20.99 7.16 -2.62
N PHE A 445 20.25 6.31 -3.33
CA PHE A 445 20.69 5.71 -4.59
C PHE A 445 20.85 6.79 -5.67
N GLU A 446 19.80 7.58 -5.91
CA GLU A 446 19.82 8.71 -6.86
C GLU A 446 20.88 9.75 -6.51
N ARG A 447 21.03 10.10 -5.22
CA ARG A 447 22.03 11.07 -4.78
C ARG A 447 23.47 10.57 -5.01
N VAL A 448 23.79 9.34 -4.59
CA VAL A 448 25.11 8.74 -4.79
C VAL A 448 25.46 8.62 -6.28
N GLU A 449 24.48 8.28 -7.11
CA GLU A 449 24.66 8.17 -8.56
C GLU A 449 24.99 9.52 -9.20
N ASN A 450 24.23 10.57 -8.85
CA ASN A 450 24.43 11.93 -9.35
C ASN A 450 25.76 12.56 -8.87
N GLU A 451 26.10 12.39 -7.59
CA GLU A 451 27.26 13.04 -6.96
C GLU A 451 28.58 12.30 -7.23
N LEU A 452 28.59 10.96 -7.14
CA LEU A 452 29.82 10.15 -7.14
C LEU A 452 30.03 9.35 -8.43
N ARG A 453 28.99 9.10 -9.24
CA ARG A 453 29.06 8.34 -10.51
C ARG A 453 29.75 6.97 -10.40
N VAL A 454 29.65 6.32 -9.24
CA VAL A 454 30.18 4.96 -8.97
C VAL A 454 29.21 3.85 -9.39
N ASN A 455 28.34 4.12 -10.38
CA ASN A 455 27.33 3.17 -10.83
C ASN A 455 27.93 2.08 -11.73
N THR A 456 27.35 0.88 -11.65
CA THR A 456 27.55 -0.17 -12.64
C THR A 456 26.21 -0.69 -13.09
N LEU A 457 25.84 -0.36 -14.33
CA LEU A 457 24.61 -0.76 -14.98
C LEU A 457 24.69 -2.24 -15.40
N LEU A 458 23.77 -3.04 -14.89
CA LEU A 458 23.54 -4.39 -15.41
C LEU A 458 22.68 -4.27 -16.67
N ASN A 459 23.26 -4.54 -17.85
CA ASN A 459 22.58 -4.24 -19.12
C ASN A 459 21.85 -5.44 -19.77
N VAL A 460 22.25 -6.69 -19.49
CA VAL A 460 21.58 -7.88 -20.04
C VAL A 460 20.38 -8.28 -19.17
N GLN A 461 19.19 -8.37 -19.76
CA GLN A 461 17.95 -8.75 -19.08
C GLN A 461 17.41 -10.13 -19.51
N TYR A 462 16.77 -10.82 -18.55
CA TYR A 462 16.33 -12.21 -18.64
C TYR A 462 14.81 -12.39 -18.44
N ARG A 463 14.02 -11.33 -18.66
CA ARG A 463 12.56 -11.32 -18.45
C ARG A 463 11.78 -11.14 -19.75
N MET A 464 12.02 -10.05 -20.45
CA MET A 464 11.15 -9.49 -21.47
C MET A 464 11.55 -9.96 -22.87
N ASN A 465 10.56 -10.18 -23.73
CA ASN A 465 10.75 -10.13 -25.19
C ASN A 465 11.45 -8.81 -25.58
N LYS A 466 12.26 -8.84 -26.64
CA LYS A 466 13.01 -7.68 -27.13
C LYS A 466 12.11 -6.45 -27.35
N SER A 467 10.93 -6.61 -27.97
CA SER A 467 10.03 -5.49 -28.28
C SER A 467 9.46 -4.81 -27.03
N ILE A 468 9.21 -5.56 -25.96
CA ILE A 468 8.77 -5.03 -24.66
C ILE A 468 9.91 -4.29 -23.96
N MET A 469 11.11 -4.89 -23.99
CA MET A 469 12.30 -4.30 -23.39
C MET A 469 12.71 -2.99 -24.07
N GLN A 470 12.62 -2.93 -25.40
CA GLN A 470 13.22 -1.85 -26.18
C GLN A 470 12.62 -0.48 -25.87
N TRP A 471 11.31 -0.35 -25.65
CA TRP A 471 10.68 0.87 -25.13
C TRP A 471 11.30 1.33 -23.81
N SER A 472 11.28 0.45 -22.80
CA SER A 472 11.81 0.73 -21.47
C SER A 472 13.29 1.11 -21.53
N SER A 473 14.05 0.41 -22.39
CA SER A 473 15.46 0.71 -22.62
C SER A 473 15.69 2.10 -23.22
N GLN A 474 14.91 2.50 -24.21
CA GLN A 474 15.07 3.79 -24.89
C GLN A 474 14.64 4.97 -24.00
N GLU A 475 13.54 4.81 -23.27
CA GLU A 475 12.91 5.86 -22.48
C GLU A 475 13.56 6.07 -21.09
N PHE A 476 14.18 5.03 -20.51
CA PHE A 476 14.72 5.08 -19.13
C PHE A 476 16.21 4.72 -18.97
N TYR A 477 16.84 4.08 -19.98
CA TYR A 477 18.18 3.50 -19.83
C TYR A 477 19.08 3.76 -21.06
N ASP A 478 18.90 4.90 -21.73
CA ASP A 478 19.72 5.38 -22.87
C ASP A 478 19.92 4.36 -24.02
N GLY A 479 18.98 3.44 -24.21
CA GLY A 479 19.08 2.36 -25.21
C GLY A 479 20.08 1.24 -24.85
N HIS A 480 20.60 1.20 -23.61
CA HIS A 480 21.67 0.27 -23.23
C HIS A 480 21.23 -1.16 -22.87
N LEU A 481 19.94 -1.44 -22.66
CA LEU A 481 19.49 -2.79 -22.28
C LEU A 481 19.51 -3.75 -23.47
N VAL A 482 19.93 -4.99 -23.19
CA VAL A 482 20.02 -6.07 -24.18
C VAL A 482 19.23 -7.28 -23.69
N ALA A 483 18.37 -7.82 -24.55
CA ALA A 483 17.65 -9.05 -24.26
C ALA A 483 18.58 -10.25 -24.44
N ASP A 484 18.69 -11.09 -23.43
CA ASP A 484 19.38 -12.37 -23.56
C ASP A 484 18.72 -13.25 -24.64
N GLN A 485 19.50 -14.09 -25.33
CA GLN A 485 18.99 -14.93 -26.42
C GLN A 485 17.87 -15.89 -25.97
N THR A 486 17.88 -16.33 -24.70
CA THR A 486 16.80 -17.16 -24.11
C THR A 486 15.48 -16.41 -23.90
N VAL A 487 15.47 -15.08 -24.10
CA VAL A 487 14.32 -14.22 -23.80
C VAL A 487 13.91 -13.33 -24.96
N ALA A 488 14.83 -12.94 -25.84
CA ALA A 488 14.59 -11.97 -26.91
C ALA A 488 13.34 -12.28 -27.77
N ASN A 489 13.12 -13.55 -28.10
CA ASN A 489 12.07 -13.99 -29.03
C ASN A 489 10.92 -14.76 -28.35
N ARG A 490 10.75 -14.64 -27.02
CA ARG A 490 9.65 -15.34 -26.33
C ARG A 490 8.29 -14.71 -26.66
N THR A 491 7.30 -15.51 -27.02
CA THR A 491 5.95 -15.02 -27.32
C THR A 491 4.85 -16.01 -26.90
N VAL A 492 3.60 -15.57 -26.98
CA VAL A 492 2.37 -16.38 -26.86
C VAL A 492 1.54 -16.40 -28.15
N SER A 493 1.70 -15.40 -29.02
CA SER A 493 1.06 -15.23 -30.33
C SER A 493 1.96 -14.37 -31.23
N ASP A 494 1.51 -13.98 -32.42
CA ASP A 494 2.28 -13.06 -33.28
C ASP A 494 2.33 -11.63 -32.68
N THR A 495 1.28 -11.23 -31.95
CA THR A 495 1.19 -9.95 -31.25
C THR A 495 1.92 -10.00 -29.91
N ILE A 496 2.94 -9.14 -29.74
CA ILE A 496 3.71 -8.98 -28.48
C ILE A 496 3.27 -7.73 -27.71
N LEU A 497 2.98 -6.66 -28.44
CA LEU A 497 2.50 -5.37 -27.93
C LEU A 497 1.10 -5.14 -28.52
N LEU A 498 0.12 -4.90 -27.66
CA LEU A 498 -1.24 -4.56 -28.05
C LEU A 498 -1.65 -3.24 -27.41
N PHE A 499 -2.21 -2.31 -28.19
CA PHE A 499 -2.92 -1.15 -27.68
C PHE A 499 -4.39 -1.23 -28.11
N VAL A 500 -5.29 -1.25 -27.12
CA VAL A 500 -6.74 -1.16 -27.34
C VAL A 500 -7.17 0.27 -26.99
N ASP A 501 -7.41 1.08 -28.02
CA ASP A 501 -7.80 2.48 -27.86
C ASP A 501 -9.29 2.58 -27.50
N THR A 502 -9.58 3.26 -26.39
CA THR A 502 -10.96 3.52 -25.93
C THR A 502 -11.48 4.90 -26.29
N SER A 503 -10.74 5.66 -27.12
CA SER A 503 -11.23 6.90 -27.72
C SER A 503 -12.54 6.66 -28.49
N CYS A 504 -13.37 7.71 -28.58
CA CYS A 504 -14.67 7.68 -29.28
C CYS A 504 -15.66 6.56 -28.86
N CYS A 505 -15.51 5.96 -27.66
CA CYS A 505 -16.35 4.87 -27.17
C CYS A 505 -17.25 5.23 -25.96
N ASP A 506 -17.24 6.50 -25.51
CA ASP A 506 -17.91 6.97 -24.29
C ASP A 506 -17.54 6.19 -23.01
N PHE A 507 -16.35 5.56 -22.98
CA PHE A 507 -15.81 4.84 -21.81
C PHE A 507 -15.24 5.82 -20.78
N TYR A 508 -16.03 6.80 -20.34
CA TYR A 508 -15.59 7.84 -19.41
C TYR A 508 -15.27 7.27 -18.03
N GLU A 509 -14.27 7.89 -17.39
CA GLU A 509 -13.91 7.57 -16.02
C GLU A 509 -15.05 7.87 -15.02
N GLN A 510 -15.15 7.04 -14.00
CA GLN A 510 -16.05 7.23 -12.87
C GLN A 510 -15.24 7.36 -11.57
N GLN A 511 -15.88 7.91 -10.55
CA GLN A 511 -15.24 8.25 -9.28
C GLN A 511 -15.94 7.52 -8.14
N GLN A 512 -15.16 6.86 -7.27
CA GLN A 512 -15.70 6.20 -6.10
C GLN A 512 -15.98 7.25 -5.02
N GLU A 513 -17.24 7.34 -4.56
CA GLU A 513 -17.58 8.13 -3.37
C GLU A 513 -16.97 7.47 -2.14
N SER A 514 -16.11 8.20 -1.42
CA SER A 514 -15.54 7.76 -0.15
C SER A 514 -16.46 8.19 1.00
N LEU A 515 -16.73 7.28 1.94
CA LEU A 515 -17.52 7.57 3.15
C LEU A 515 -16.82 8.56 4.12
N LEU A 516 -15.59 8.99 3.80
CA LEU A 516 -14.81 9.94 4.58
C LEU A 516 -14.54 11.20 3.76
N TYR A 517 -15.13 12.33 4.17
CA TYR A 517 -14.94 13.64 3.54
C TYR A 517 -13.47 14.13 3.47
N PHE A 518 -12.57 13.58 4.30
CA PHE A 518 -11.15 13.91 4.26
C PHE A 518 -10.34 13.15 3.18
N ASP A 519 -11.00 12.26 2.44
CA ASP A 519 -10.42 11.53 1.30
C ASP A 519 -10.58 12.31 -0.02
N ASP A 520 -10.92 13.61 0.05
CA ASP A 520 -11.19 14.47 -1.11
C ASP A 520 -10.00 14.62 -2.08
N GLN A 521 -8.76 14.36 -1.65
CA GLN A 521 -7.58 14.27 -2.54
C GLN A 521 -7.34 12.86 -3.13
N ASN A 522 -8.09 11.84 -2.71
CA ASN A 522 -7.82 10.43 -3.03
C ASN A 522 -9.06 9.64 -3.48
N LYS A 523 -10.11 10.33 -3.94
CA LYS A 523 -11.27 9.74 -4.63
C LYS A 523 -10.82 8.96 -5.87
N SER A 524 -10.58 7.66 -5.68
CA SER A 524 -10.04 6.76 -6.70
C SER A 524 -11.00 6.63 -7.90
N LYS A 525 -10.41 6.43 -9.07
CA LYS A 525 -11.12 6.37 -10.36
C LYS A 525 -11.25 4.93 -10.83
N TYR A 526 -12.28 4.65 -11.62
CA TYR A 526 -12.51 3.36 -12.28
C TYR A 526 -13.18 3.57 -13.63
N ASN A 527 -13.05 2.59 -14.53
CA ASN A 527 -13.61 2.64 -15.86
C ASN A 527 -14.27 1.29 -16.18
N VAL A 528 -15.59 1.29 -16.36
CA VAL A 528 -16.39 0.07 -16.56
C VAL A 528 -16.20 -0.52 -17.97
N GLY A 529 -16.01 0.34 -18.98
CA GLY A 529 -15.75 -0.08 -20.36
C GLY A 529 -14.38 -0.76 -20.47
N GLU A 530 -13.33 -0.13 -19.95
CA GLU A 530 -12.01 -0.76 -19.82
C GLU A 530 -12.07 -2.07 -19.02
N ALA A 531 -12.84 -2.13 -17.93
CA ALA A 531 -12.96 -3.37 -17.14
C ALA A 531 -13.61 -4.52 -17.92
N GLY A 532 -14.50 -4.22 -18.88
CA GLY A 532 -15.03 -5.20 -19.83
C GLY A 532 -13.99 -5.64 -20.86
N LEU A 533 -13.23 -4.69 -21.45
CA LEU A 533 -12.12 -5.02 -22.36
C LEU A 533 -11.05 -5.88 -21.71
N VAL A 534 -10.64 -5.57 -20.47
CA VAL A 534 -9.69 -6.40 -19.70
C VAL A 534 -10.20 -7.83 -19.56
N GLN A 535 -11.51 -8.03 -19.36
CA GLN A 535 -12.09 -9.37 -19.30
C GLN A 535 -12.01 -10.09 -20.65
N ILE A 536 -12.38 -9.42 -21.75
CA ILE A 536 -12.33 -10.00 -23.10
C ILE A 536 -10.89 -10.40 -23.48
N ILE A 537 -9.92 -9.50 -23.33
CA ILE A 537 -8.50 -9.77 -23.63
C ILE A 537 -7.95 -10.88 -22.71
N SER A 538 -8.40 -10.98 -21.46
CA SER A 538 -8.04 -12.10 -20.58
C SER A 538 -8.57 -13.44 -21.10
N GLU A 539 -9.80 -13.46 -21.62
CA GLU A 539 -10.41 -14.65 -22.21
C GLU A 539 -9.75 -15.04 -23.54
N GLU A 540 -9.39 -14.07 -24.40
CA GLU A 540 -8.59 -14.30 -25.63
C GLU A 540 -7.26 -14.99 -25.32
N LEU A 541 -6.51 -14.49 -24.33
CA LEU A 541 -5.24 -15.10 -23.90
C LEU A 541 -5.42 -16.53 -23.36
N ILE A 542 -6.51 -16.79 -22.63
CA ILE A 542 -6.84 -18.13 -22.13
C ILE A 542 -7.18 -19.08 -23.30
N ASN A 543 -7.92 -18.59 -24.30
CA ASN A 543 -8.24 -19.35 -25.51
C ASN A 543 -7.00 -19.65 -26.38
N LEU A 544 -5.97 -18.79 -26.34
CA LEU A 544 -4.63 -19.05 -26.88
C LEU A 544 -3.79 -20.02 -26.03
N GLY A 545 -4.33 -20.55 -24.92
CA GLY A 545 -3.69 -21.54 -24.06
C GLY A 545 -2.87 -20.96 -22.89
N VAL A 546 -2.87 -19.65 -22.69
CA VAL A 546 -2.18 -19.01 -21.55
C VAL A 546 -2.92 -19.35 -20.25
N GLN A 547 -2.20 -19.88 -19.27
CA GLN A 547 -2.79 -20.23 -17.98
C GLN A 547 -3.14 -18.96 -17.18
N LYS A 548 -4.29 -18.94 -16.49
CA LYS A 548 -4.75 -17.79 -15.69
C LYS A 548 -3.68 -17.24 -14.72
N GLN A 549 -2.89 -18.13 -14.12
CA GLN A 549 -1.82 -17.81 -13.18
C GLN A 549 -0.65 -17.04 -13.82
N ASP A 550 -0.47 -17.18 -15.13
CA ASP A 550 0.58 -16.57 -15.95
C ASP A 550 0.12 -15.26 -16.63
N ILE A 551 -1.14 -14.86 -16.38
CA ILE A 551 -1.71 -13.55 -16.68
C ILE A 551 -1.66 -12.68 -15.42
N GLY A 552 -1.36 -11.39 -15.58
CA GLY A 552 -1.51 -10.38 -14.52
C GLY A 552 -2.21 -9.14 -15.04
N ILE A 553 -3.06 -8.57 -14.20
CA ILE A 553 -3.79 -7.34 -14.52
C ILE A 553 -3.30 -6.23 -13.58
N ILE A 554 -2.85 -5.14 -14.19
CA ILE A 554 -2.29 -3.98 -13.51
C ILE A 554 -3.14 -2.76 -13.84
N THR A 555 -3.40 -1.92 -12.84
CA THR A 555 -4.05 -0.61 -13.06
C THR A 555 -3.56 0.39 -12.03
N PRO A 556 -3.44 1.69 -12.32
CA PRO A 556 -2.97 2.66 -11.33
C PRO A 556 -3.92 2.85 -10.14
N TYR A 557 -5.23 2.55 -10.31
CA TYR A 557 -6.28 2.98 -9.38
C TYR A 557 -6.87 1.82 -8.56
N ASN A 558 -6.98 2.02 -7.24
CA ASN A 558 -7.56 1.02 -6.32
C ASN A 558 -9.05 0.72 -6.59
N ALA A 559 -9.84 1.71 -7.02
CA ALA A 559 -11.24 1.46 -7.39
C ALA A 559 -11.34 0.55 -8.64
N GLN A 560 -10.48 0.75 -9.63
CA GLN A 560 -10.39 -0.17 -10.78
C GLN A 560 -9.94 -1.58 -10.36
N VAL A 561 -9.00 -1.72 -9.42
CA VAL A 561 -8.64 -3.04 -8.84
C VAL A 561 -9.86 -3.72 -8.18
N GLN A 562 -10.71 -2.96 -7.49
CA GLN A 562 -11.93 -3.50 -6.86
C GLN A 562 -12.96 -3.95 -7.90
N LEU A 563 -13.21 -3.14 -8.94
CA LEU A 563 -14.13 -3.46 -10.03
C LEU A 563 -13.66 -4.67 -10.85
N LEU A 564 -12.36 -4.73 -11.18
CA LEU A 564 -11.80 -5.86 -11.90
C LEU A 564 -11.90 -7.15 -11.08
N LYS A 565 -11.71 -7.10 -9.76
CA LYS A 565 -11.86 -8.25 -8.86
C LYS A 565 -13.30 -8.73 -8.66
N SER A 566 -14.31 -7.91 -8.94
CA SER A 566 -15.71 -8.37 -8.93
C SER A 566 -16.14 -9.00 -10.27
N LYS A 567 -15.43 -8.69 -11.37
CA LYS A 567 -15.66 -9.28 -12.70
C LYS A 567 -14.80 -10.52 -12.98
N ILE A 568 -13.54 -10.54 -12.54
CA ILE A 568 -12.53 -11.53 -12.96
C ILE A 568 -11.98 -12.30 -11.76
N ASN A 569 -12.10 -13.64 -11.82
CA ASN A 569 -11.61 -14.57 -10.80
C ASN A 569 -10.35 -15.33 -11.26
N ASP A 570 -9.55 -15.77 -10.29
CA ASP A 570 -8.32 -16.58 -10.44
C ASP A 570 -7.16 -15.94 -11.23
N ILE A 571 -7.26 -14.66 -11.61
CA ILE A 571 -6.16 -13.88 -12.20
C ILE A 571 -5.62 -12.89 -11.16
N GLU A 572 -4.30 -12.63 -11.16
CA GLU A 572 -3.67 -11.73 -10.20
C GLU A 572 -3.90 -10.25 -10.59
N ILE A 573 -4.79 -9.58 -9.85
CA ILE A 573 -5.17 -8.17 -10.08
C ILE A 573 -4.61 -7.28 -8.95
N SER A 574 -3.88 -6.21 -9.31
CA SER A 574 -3.26 -5.29 -8.35
C SER A 574 -2.98 -3.91 -8.91
N THR A 575 -2.64 -2.97 -8.01
CA THR A 575 -2.00 -1.72 -8.42
C THR A 575 -0.56 -1.97 -8.88
N VAL A 576 0.01 -1.02 -9.62
CA VAL A 576 1.42 -1.08 -10.05
C VAL A 576 2.36 -1.31 -8.86
N ASP A 577 2.20 -0.51 -7.81
CA ASP A 577 2.96 -0.58 -6.56
C ASP A 577 2.80 -1.95 -5.87
N GLY A 578 1.58 -2.50 -5.90
CA GLY A 578 1.32 -3.86 -5.43
C GLY A 578 2.00 -4.94 -6.28
N PHE A 579 2.20 -4.69 -7.58
CA PHE A 579 2.82 -5.62 -8.54
C PHE A 579 4.36 -5.56 -8.58
N GLN A 580 4.99 -4.70 -7.80
CA GLN A 580 6.44 -4.63 -7.75
C GLN A 580 7.07 -5.95 -7.30
N GLY A 581 8.23 -6.29 -7.88
CA GLY A 581 8.93 -7.56 -7.64
C GLY A 581 8.32 -8.79 -8.30
N ARG A 582 7.04 -8.75 -8.74
CA ARG A 582 6.39 -9.81 -9.50
C ARG A 582 6.69 -9.71 -11.01
N GLU A 583 6.29 -10.73 -11.74
CA GLU A 583 6.37 -10.85 -13.20
C GLU A 583 5.37 -11.90 -13.70
N LYS A 584 4.89 -11.78 -14.94
CA LYS A 584 3.93 -12.69 -15.58
C LYS A 584 4.29 -12.88 -17.05
N ASP A 585 3.78 -13.93 -17.68
CA ASP A 585 3.97 -14.10 -19.12
C ASP A 585 3.22 -13.02 -19.90
N CYS A 586 1.95 -12.80 -19.54
CA CYS A 586 1.09 -11.79 -20.12
C CYS A 586 0.69 -10.73 -19.07
N ILE A 587 0.75 -9.46 -19.43
CA ILE A 587 0.24 -8.35 -18.60
C ILE A 587 -0.82 -7.56 -19.37
N ILE A 588 -1.91 -7.20 -18.70
CA ILE A 588 -2.92 -6.28 -19.21
C ILE A 588 -2.92 -5.04 -18.29
N ILE A 589 -2.84 -3.84 -18.88
CA ILE A 589 -2.78 -2.58 -18.16
C ILE A 589 -4.02 -1.74 -18.51
N SER A 590 -4.86 -1.45 -17.52
CA SER A 590 -6.01 -0.52 -17.65
C SER A 590 -5.61 0.85 -17.11
N MET A 591 -5.59 1.85 -18.00
CA MET A 591 -5.11 3.22 -17.73
C MET A 591 -6.17 4.10 -17.03
N VAL A 592 -7.45 3.74 -17.10
CA VAL A 592 -8.63 4.31 -16.41
C VAL A 592 -9.03 5.74 -16.83
N ARG A 593 -8.08 6.57 -17.25
CA ARG A 593 -8.31 7.99 -17.54
C ARG A 593 -8.94 8.19 -18.91
N SER A 594 -10.19 8.62 -18.90
CA SER A 594 -10.93 9.10 -20.08
C SER A 594 -11.85 10.25 -19.66
N ASN A 595 -11.55 11.47 -20.11
CA ASN A 595 -12.28 12.69 -19.74
C ASN A 595 -12.05 13.83 -20.74
N GLN A 596 -13.08 14.66 -20.95
CA GLN A 596 -13.09 15.74 -21.95
C GLN A 596 -12.04 16.85 -21.74
N ILE A 597 -11.46 16.96 -20.54
CA ILE A 597 -10.42 17.96 -20.22
C ILE A 597 -9.00 17.45 -20.49
N GLY A 598 -8.82 16.16 -20.76
CA GLY A 598 -7.51 15.57 -21.00
C GLY A 598 -6.62 15.46 -19.76
N GLU A 599 -7.21 15.39 -18.57
CA GLU A 599 -6.48 15.26 -17.31
C GLU A 599 -6.06 13.80 -17.10
N VAL A 600 -4.75 13.53 -17.00
CA VAL A 600 -4.24 12.18 -16.69
C VAL A 600 -3.98 11.94 -15.18
N GLY A 601 -3.98 13.00 -14.37
CA GLY A 601 -3.69 12.90 -12.93
C GLY A 601 -2.30 12.29 -12.67
N PHE A 602 -2.18 11.42 -11.67
CA PHE A 602 -0.88 10.78 -11.32
C PHE A 602 -0.38 9.73 -12.34
N LEU A 603 -1.13 9.47 -13.41
CA LEU A 603 -0.71 8.56 -14.49
C LEU A 603 0.55 9.06 -15.22
N CYS A 604 0.84 10.37 -15.17
CA CYS A 604 2.07 10.98 -15.69
C CYS A 604 3.36 10.57 -14.95
N GLU A 605 3.29 9.84 -13.83
CA GLU A 605 4.49 9.32 -13.17
C GLU A 605 5.08 8.18 -14.03
N SER A 606 6.18 8.52 -14.71
CA SER A 606 6.77 7.67 -15.75
C SER A 606 7.37 6.37 -15.22
N ARG A 607 7.96 6.39 -14.02
CA ARG A 607 8.58 5.21 -13.38
C ARG A 607 7.54 4.16 -12.99
N ARG A 608 6.32 4.59 -12.66
CA ARG A 608 5.16 3.72 -12.44
C ARG A 608 4.75 3.02 -13.74
N MET A 609 4.72 3.70 -14.89
CA MET A 609 4.51 3.04 -16.18
C MET A 609 5.67 2.11 -16.58
N ASN A 610 6.92 2.51 -16.31
CA ASN A 610 8.10 1.65 -16.50
C ASN A 610 7.96 0.34 -15.72
N VAL A 611 7.59 0.41 -14.43
CA VAL A 611 7.32 -0.79 -13.62
C VAL A 611 6.20 -1.62 -14.24
N ALA A 612 5.06 -1.02 -14.60
CA ALA A 612 3.89 -1.73 -15.11
C ALA A 612 4.19 -2.54 -16.39
N VAL A 613 4.76 -1.91 -17.42
CA VAL A 613 5.11 -2.58 -18.69
C VAL A 613 6.17 -3.66 -18.47
N THR A 614 7.20 -3.38 -17.67
CA THR A 614 8.31 -4.32 -17.41
C THR A 614 7.96 -5.49 -16.47
N ARG A 615 6.68 -5.68 -16.13
CA ARG A 615 6.19 -6.91 -15.47
C ARG A 615 5.94 -8.05 -16.46
N ALA A 616 5.76 -7.75 -17.74
CA ALA A 616 5.51 -8.74 -18.79
C ALA A 616 6.77 -9.52 -19.16
N LYS A 617 6.59 -10.74 -19.68
CA LYS A 617 7.66 -11.54 -20.31
C LYS A 617 7.45 -11.70 -21.80
N LYS A 618 6.23 -12.06 -22.21
CA LYS A 618 5.88 -12.47 -23.58
C LYS A 618 4.91 -11.51 -24.26
N PHE A 619 3.96 -10.94 -23.51
CA PHE A 619 2.90 -10.09 -24.04
C PHE A 619 2.55 -8.96 -23.07
N VAL A 620 2.28 -7.77 -23.61
CA VAL A 620 1.69 -6.65 -22.86
C VAL A 620 0.59 -5.97 -23.67
N CYS A 621 -0.57 -5.81 -23.04
CA CYS A 621 -1.70 -5.03 -23.56
C CYS A 621 -1.85 -3.73 -22.75
N LEU A 622 -1.93 -2.60 -23.44
CA LEU A 622 -2.39 -1.31 -22.90
C LEU A 622 -3.85 -1.10 -23.32
N ILE A 623 -4.68 -0.67 -22.38
CA ILE A 623 -6.07 -0.29 -22.62
C ILE A 623 -6.29 1.10 -22.04
N GLY A 624 -6.69 2.07 -22.87
CA GLY A 624 -6.91 3.44 -22.45
C GLY A 624 -7.34 4.36 -23.59
N ASP A 625 -7.79 5.55 -23.24
CA ASP A 625 -8.30 6.57 -24.17
C ASP A 625 -7.15 7.42 -24.71
N SER A 626 -6.83 7.29 -26.00
CA SER A 626 -5.73 8.01 -26.63
C SER A 626 -5.93 9.54 -26.65
N GLU A 627 -7.16 10.05 -26.70
CA GLU A 627 -7.43 11.51 -26.69
C GLU A 627 -7.10 12.13 -25.33
N THR A 628 -7.41 11.41 -24.25
CA THR A 628 -7.12 11.83 -22.87
C THR A 628 -5.64 11.60 -22.52
N VAL A 629 -5.13 10.40 -22.79
CA VAL A 629 -3.80 9.98 -22.32
C VAL A 629 -2.67 10.68 -23.07
N SER A 630 -2.84 10.94 -24.38
CA SER A 630 -1.81 11.59 -25.21
C SER A 630 -1.60 13.09 -24.94
N LYS A 631 -2.35 13.68 -24.00
CA LYS A 631 -2.08 15.06 -23.52
C LYS A 631 -0.81 15.15 -22.68
N ASP A 632 -0.41 14.05 -22.05
CA ASP A 632 0.89 13.94 -21.39
C ASP A 632 1.98 13.54 -22.40
N PRO A 633 3.10 14.29 -22.51
CA PRO A 633 4.13 13.99 -23.51
C PRO A 633 4.82 12.64 -23.34
N PHE A 634 4.92 12.11 -22.12
CA PHE A 634 5.53 10.80 -21.86
C PHE A 634 4.56 9.67 -22.21
N LEU A 635 3.30 9.78 -21.79
CA LEU A 635 2.28 8.78 -22.12
C LEU A 635 1.97 8.76 -23.62
N LYS A 636 2.05 9.89 -24.32
CA LYS A 636 1.99 9.93 -25.78
C LYS A 636 3.09 9.06 -26.41
N ARG A 637 4.36 9.22 -26.00
CA ARG A 637 5.48 8.40 -26.53
C ARG A 637 5.29 6.90 -26.27
N LEU A 638 4.69 6.53 -25.14
CA LEU A 638 4.32 5.14 -24.85
C LEU A 638 3.26 4.61 -25.82
N ILE A 639 2.20 5.39 -26.09
CA ILE A 639 1.16 5.01 -27.07
C ILE A 639 1.76 4.93 -28.48
N ASP A 640 2.49 5.97 -28.92
CA ASP A 640 3.17 6.02 -30.22
C ASP A 640 4.01 4.76 -30.44
N TYR A 641 4.84 4.38 -29.45
CA TYR A 641 5.68 3.17 -29.52
C TYR A 641 4.85 1.89 -29.69
N PHE A 642 3.74 1.74 -28.98
CA PHE A 642 2.87 0.56 -29.07
C PHE A 642 2.16 0.47 -30.44
N VAL A 643 1.78 1.61 -31.02
CA VAL A 643 1.19 1.69 -32.36
C VAL A 643 2.24 1.41 -33.45
N GLU A 644 3.47 1.93 -33.31
CA GLU A 644 4.55 1.72 -34.28
C GLU A 644 5.16 0.31 -34.27
N ASN A 645 5.18 -0.37 -33.11
CA ASN A 645 5.91 -1.63 -32.90
C ASN A 645 5.00 -2.81 -32.54
N GLY A 646 3.67 -2.63 -32.62
CA GLY A 646 2.67 -3.57 -32.13
C GLY A 646 1.39 -3.59 -32.96
N GLU A 647 0.34 -4.12 -32.35
CA GLU A 647 -1.02 -4.12 -32.90
C GLU A 647 -1.85 -3.03 -32.21
N GLN A 648 -2.59 -2.24 -32.99
CA GLN A 648 -3.61 -1.32 -32.48
C GLN A 648 -5.00 -1.88 -32.82
N ARG A 649 -5.91 -1.87 -31.85
CA ARG A 649 -7.34 -2.17 -32.03
C ARG A 649 -8.19 -1.04 -31.47
N SER A 650 -9.36 -0.82 -32.05
CA SER A 650 -10.37 0.08 -31.52
C SER A 650 -11.29 -0.66 -30.55
N ALA A 651 -11.62 -0.05 -29.42
CA ALA A 651 -12.65 -0.57 -28.52
C ALA A 651 -14.04 -0.67 -29.19
N GLN A 652 -14.26 0.01 -30.32
CA GLN A 652 -15.46 -0.13 -31.16
C GLN A 652 -15.66 -1.56 -31.67
N GLU A 653 -14.58 -2.31 -31.93
CA GLU A 653 -14.61 -3.72 -32.34
C GLU A 653 -15.27 -4.63 -31.29
N TYR A 654 -15.29 -4.20 -30.03
CA TYR A 654 -15.77 -4.97 -28.87
C TYR A 654 -17.10 -4.47 -28.31
N GLN A 655 -17.64 -3.35 -28.80
CA GLN A 655 -18.84 -2.70 -28.22
C GLN A 655 -20.10 -3.58 -28.21
N HIS A 656 -20.13 -4.67 -28.98
CA HIS A 656 -21.23 -5.62 -29.04
C HIS A 656 -21.08 -6.85 -28.11
N ASP A 657 -19.97 -7.00 -27.37
CA ASP A 657 -19.83 -8.05 -26.35
C ASP A 657 -20.56 -7.66 -25.06
N ASP A 658 -21.41 -8.56 -24.53
CA ASP A 658 -22.22 -8.37 -23.30
C ASP A 658 -21.41 -7.96 -22.04
N LYS A 659 -20.08 -8.16 -22.04
CA LYS A 659 -19.16 -7.74 -20.97
C LYS A 659 -18.92 -6.23 -20.97
N ILE A 660 -19.10 -5.54 -22.11
CA ILE A 660 -19.01 -4.09 -22.26
C ILE A 660 -20.27 -3.43 -21.69
N GLN A 661 -20.27 -3.28 -20.37
CA GLN A 661 -21.37 -2.65 -19.63
C GLN A 661 -21.16 -1.13 -19.55
N ILE A 662 -21.47 -0.42 -20.64
CA ILE A 662 -21.56 1.05 -20.60
C ILE A 662 -22.77 1.41 -19.73
N PRO A 663 -22.61 2.24 -18.68
CA PRO A 663 -23.75 2.69 -17.89
C PRO A 663 -24.63 3.63 -18.73
N ILE A 664 -25.77 3.10 -19.18
CA ILE A 664 -26.78 3.81 -19.96
C ILE A 664 -27.21 5.06 -19.19
N LYS A 665 -26.89 6.25 -19.71
CA LYS A 665 -27.56 7.50 -19.30
C LYS A 665 -29.06 7.31 -19.54
N ILE A 666 -29.88 7.43 -18.49
CA ILE A 666 -31.32 7.15 -18.56
C ILE A 666 -32.02 8.23 -19.40
N GLN A 667 -32.07 8.00 -20.71
CA GLN A 667 -32.86 8.77 -21.68
C GLN A 667 -33.52 7.87 -22.75
N GLN A 668 -33.98 6.65 -22.41
CA GLN A 668 -34.83 5.88 -23.34
C GLN A 668 -35.82 4.84 -22.78
N VAL A 669 -35.94 4.64 -21.46
CA VAL A 669 -36.85 3.62 -20.88
C VAL A 669 -38.34 4.05 -20.86
N GLN A 670 -38.68 5.28 -21.26
CA GLN A 670 -40.07 5.77 -21.23
C GLN A 670 -40.96 5.38 -22.43
N GLN A 671 -40.43 4.72 -23.47
CA GLN A 671 -41.23 4.36 -24.64
C GLN A 671 -41.89 2.97 -24.54
N ASP A 672 -41.22 1.96 -23.98
CA ASP A 672 -41.78 0.59 -23.91
C ASP A 672 -42.80 0.36 -22.78
N ILE A 673 -42.77 1.18 -21.72
CA ILE A 673 -43.78 1.11 -20.64
C ILE A 673 -45.15 1.62 -21.13
N LYS A 674 -45.21 2.40 -22.22
CA LYS A 674 -46.48 2.91 -22.79
C LYS A 674 -47.25 1.89 -23.64
N LYS A 675 -46.68 0.73 -24.01
CA LYS A 675 -47.35 -0.29 -24.83
C LYS A 675 -47.99 -1.45 -24.04
N LYS A 676 -47.85 -1.52 -22.71
CA LYS A 676 -48.40 -2.61 -21.87
C LYS A 676 -49.23 -2.13 -20.66
N LYS A 677 -50.18 -1.23 -20.87
CA LYS A 677 -51.30 -0.98 -19.93
C LYS A 677 -52.62 -0.71 -20.65
N ASN A 678 -53.24 -1.76 -21.17
CA ASN A 678 -54.62 -1.68 -21.66
C ASN A 678 -55.41 -2.99 -21.45
N THR A 679 -55.66 -3.34 -20.19
CA THR A 679 -56.75 -4.24 -19.73
C THR A 679 -56.99 -4.04 -18.23
N GLN A 680 -58.23 -3.72 -17.84
CA GLN A 680 -58.70 -3.78 -16.45
C GLN A 680 -59.07 -5.24 -16.07
N PRO A 681 -59.28 -5.56 -14.77
CA PRO A 681 -60.66 -5.49 -14.26
C PRO A 681 -60.84 -4.69 -12.95
N LYS A 682 -62.10 -4.39 -12.64
CA LYS A 682 -62.57 -3.65 -11.45
C LYS A 682 -63.15 -4.60 -10.40
N THR A 683 -63.10 -4.22 -9.12
CA THR A 683 -64.21 -4.31 -8.12
C THR A 683 -63.79 -3.53 -6.86
N GLN A 684 -64.50 -2.47 -6.44
CA GLN A 684 -65.53 -2.43 -5.38
C GLN A 684 -64.98 -2.52 -3.93
N THR A 685 -65.38 -1.74 -2.92
CA THR A 685 -66.09 -0.43 -2.83
C THR A 685 -66.07 0.03 -1.35
N LYS A 686 -65.99 1.36 -1.07
CA LYS A 686 -66.77 2.16 -0.07
C LYS A 686 -66.92 1.67 1.40
N GLU A 687 -67.10 2.49 2.46
CA GLU A 687 -67.22 3.95 2.65
C GLU A 687 -67.13 4.32 4.16
N GLN A 688 -66.59 5.51 4.50
CA GLN A 688 -67.12 6.51 5.48
C GLN A 688 -67.42 6.13 6.96
N ASN A 689 -67.41 7.03 7.97
CA ASN A 689 -66.97 8.43 8.12
C ASN A 689 -66.88 8.82 9.63
N LYS A 690 -65.88 9.64 9.99
CA LYS A 690 -65.92 10.87 10.85
C LYS A 690 -66.66 10.85 12.21
N ASN A 691 -66.14 11.48 13.28
CA ASN A 691 -65.92 12.94 13.37
C ASN A 691 -65.10 13.39 14.61
N LYS A 692 -64.23 14.40 14.42
CA LYS A 692 -63.91 15.57 15.33
C LYS A 692 -63.31 15.29 16.72
N ASN A 693 -62.47 16.12 17.36
CA ASN A 693 -61.72 17.38 17.11
C ASN A 693 -60.81 17.59 18.37
N ASN A 694 -59.76 18.41 18.49
CA ASN A 694 -58.89 19.19 17.61
C ASN A 694 -57.70 19.72 18.45
N LYS A 695 -56.45 19.78 17.92
CA LYS A 695 -55.54 20.96 17.92
C LYS A 695 -54.06 20.66 17.57
N ILE A 696 -53.63 21.31 16.49
CA ILE A 696 -52.31 21.97 16.25
C ILE A 696 -51.07 21.11 15.93
N GLU A 697 -50.41 21.54 14.84
CA GLU A 697 -49.03 21.29 14.34
C GLU A 697 -48.53 19.85 14.11
N ASP A 698 -48.37 19.46 12.84
CA ASP A 698 -47.06 19.66 12.20
C ASP A 698 -47.14 19.69 10.64
N GLN A 699 -46.25 20.45 9.99
CA GLN A 699 -46.11 20.51 8.53
C GLN A 699 -44.64 20.39 8.13
N GLN A 700 -44.29 19.39 7.30
CA GLN A 700 -43.34 19.58 6.20
C GLN A 700 -43.34 18.42 5.20
N LYS A 701 -43.40 18.77 3.90
CA LYS A 701 -43.14 17.88 2.75
C LYS A 701 -42.01 18.48 1.91
N ALA A 702 -41.35 17.63 1.13
CA ALA A 702 -40.19 17.94 0.31
C ALA A 702 -40.41 19.02 -0.79
N PRO A 703 -39.33 19.72 -1.17
CA PRO A 703 -39.16 20.25 -2.53
C PRO A 703 -37.85 19.79 -3.20
N ASN A 704 -37.86 19.68 -4.55
CA ASN A 704 -36.80 20.22 -5.44
C ASN A 704 -37.00 19.91 -6.93
N LEU A 705 -37.76 18.88 -7.33
CA LEU A 705 -37.92 18.54 -8.76
C LEU A 705 -38.76 19.54 -9.55
N VAL A 706 -39.80 20.15 -8.94
CA VAL A 706 -40.67 21.14 -9.61
C VAL A 706 -39.96 22.48 -9.86
N GLN A 707 -38.90 22.77 -9.12
CA GLN A 707 -38.26 24.09 -9.14
C GLN A 707 -37.24 24.24 -10.29
N GLN A 708 -36.59 23.15 -10.71
CA GLN A 708 -35.65 23.16 -11.84
C GLN A 708 -36.36 23.31 -13.20
N GLU A 709 -37.51 22.65 -13.40
CA GLU A 709 -38.32 22.81 -14.63
C GLU A 709 -38.92 24.22 -14.76
N GLN A 710 -39.25 24.87 -13.62
CA GLN A 710 -39.69 26.26 -13.61
C GLN A 710 -38.53 27.23 -13.91
N ASP A 711 -37.35 27.02 -13.33
CA ASP A 711 -36.17 27.87 -13.59
C ASP A 711 -35.68 27.77 -15.04
N GLN A 712 -35.69 26.58 -15.67
CA GLN A 712 -35.31 26.44 -17.09
C GLN A 712 -36.27 27.16 -18.05
N ASN A 713 -37.59 27.10 -17.81
CA ASN A 713 -38.56 27.85 -18.60
C ASN A 713 -38.39 29.37 -18.45
N ILE A 714 -38.02 29.84 -17.25
CA ILE A 714 -37.73 31.26 -17.01
C ILE A 714 -36.45 31.67 -17.74
N ILE A 715 -35.39 30.85 -17.74
CA ILE A 715 -34.13 31.16 -18.46
C ILE A 715 -34.40 31.38 -19.94
N SER A 716 -35.10 30.46 -20.61
CA SER A 716 -35.41 30.58 -22.05
C SER A 716 -36.20 31.86 -22.39
N GLN A 717 -37.11 32.29 -21.50
CA GLN A 717 -37.82 33.56 -21.65
C GLN A 717 -36.90 34.79 -21.48
N VAL A 718 -35.92 34.73 -20.59
CA VAL A 718 -34.96 35.84 -20.37
C VAL A 718 -33.88 35.87 -21.46
N GLU A 719 -33.43 34.73 -21.98
CA GLU A 719 -32.54 34.66 -23.15
C GLU A 719 -33.17 35.39 -24.36
N GLN A 720 -34.44 35.15 -24.63
CA GLN A 720 -35.19 35.86 -25.67
C GLN A 720 -35.29 37.37 -25.42
N GLN A 721 -35.37 37.82 -24.15
CA GLN A 721 -35.32 39.25 -23.82
C GLN A 721 -33.92 39.85 -24.08
N VAL A 722 -32.84 39.10 -23.83
CA VAL A 722 -31.47 39.55 -24.13
C VAL A 722 -31.23 39.59 -25.64
N LEU A 723 -31.68 38.60 -26.40
CA LEU A 723 -31.59 38.58 -27.87
C LEU A 723 -32.38 39.72 -28.51
N ASN A 724 -33.62 39.95 -28.06
CA ASN A 724 -34.42 41.09 -28.53
C ASN A 724 -33.79 42.44 -28.14
N PHE A 725 -33.19 42.54 -26.95
CA PHE A 725 -32.43 43.73 -26.55
C PHE A 725 -31.20 43.95 -27.44
N ILE A 726 -30.43 42.91 -27.80
CA ILE A 726 -29.29 43.02 -28.72
C ILE A 726 -29.73 43.64 -30.06
N ASN A 727 -30.93 43.29 -30.54
CA ASN A 727 -31.49 43.77 -31.80
C ASN A 727 -32.29 45.09 -31.69
N SER A 728 -32.55 45.62 -30.49
CA SER A 728 -33.26 46.91 -30.31
C SER A 728 -32.30 48.11 -30.31
N ASN A 729 -32.82 49.33 -30.43
CA ASN A 729 -32.02 50.57 -30.30
C ASN A 729 -31.76 50.97 -28.83
N ASP A 730 -32.17 50.15 -27.86
CA ASP A 730 -32.00 50.46 -26.44
C ASP A 730 -30.54 50.29 -26.01
N SER A 731 -30.04 51.24 -25.22
CA SER A 731 -28.66 51.20 -24.70
C SER A 731 -28.51 50.33 -23.45
N LYS A 732 -29.62 50.00 -22.76
CA LYS A 732 -29.60 49.34 -21.44
C LYS A 732 -30.86 48.49 -21.17
N LEU A 733 -30.67 47.27 -20.67
CA LEU A 733 -31.71 46.36 -20.18
C LEU A 733 -31.56 46.13 -18.67
N ILE A 734 -32.68 45.95 -17.95
CA ILE A 734 -32.69 45.67 -16.51
C ILE A 734 -33.59 44.46 -16.21
N LEU A 735 -32.97 43.35 -15.80
CA LEU A 735 -33.60 42.07 -15.50
C LEU A 735 -33.68 41.89 -13.98
N LYS A 736 -34.88 42.12 -13.41
CA LYS A 736 -35.10 42.10 -11.95
C LYS A 736 -35.21 40.68 -11.40
N LYS A 737 -34.88 40.52 -10.11
CA LYS A 737 -35.13 39.32 -9.27
C LYS A 737 -34.56 37.98 -9.78
N GLN A 738 -33.31 37.97 -10.24
CA GLN A 738 -32.63 36.76 -10.73
C GLN A 738 -31.96 35.97 -9.60
N ASN A 739 -32.18 34.65 -9.58
CA ASN A 739 -31.59 33.74 -8.59
C ASN A 739 -30.10 33.43 -8.89
N GLY A 740 -29.44 32.62 -8.05
CA GLY A 740 -28.00 32.34 -8.20
C GLY A 740 -27.64 31.58 -9.49
N PHE A 741 -28.51 30.67 -9.93
CA PHE A 741 -28.34 29.85 -11.13
C PHE A 741 -28.63 30.67 -12.39
N GLN A 742 -29.79 31.34 -12.43
CA GLN A 742 -30.19 32.24 -13.53
C GLN A 742 -29.16 33.34 -13.80
N ARG A 743 -28.55 33.91 -12.77
CA ARG A 743 -27.50 34.94 -12.96
C ARG A 743 -26.23 34.37 -13.60
N LYS A 744 -25.86 33.12 -13.35
CA LYS A 744 -24.68 32.50 -13.98
C LYS A 744 -24.87 32.40 -15.49
N GLU A 745 -25.98 31.79 -15.91
CA GLU A 745 -26.38 31.63 -17.31
C GLU A 745 -26.46 32.99 -18.03
N LEU A 746 -27.08 34.01 -17.40
CA LEU A 746 -27.22 35.34 -17.99
C LEU A 746 -25.92 36.16 -18.01
N HIS A 747 -24.97 35.88 -17.12
CA HIS A 747 -23.62 36.44 -17.22
C HIS A 747 -22.86 35.80 -18.39
N GLU A 748 -22.85 34.48 -18.49
CA GLU A 748 -22.23 33.73 -19.61
C GLU A 748 -22.82 34.14 -20.98
N LEU A 749 -24.14 34.34 -21.05
CA LEU A 749 -24.82 34.84 -22.26
C LEU A 749 -24.42 36.29 -22.58
N ALA A 750 -24.29 37.16 -21.58
CA ALA A 750 -23.89 38.55 -21.78
C ALA A 750 -22.42 38.69 -22.20
N GLU A 751 -21.51 37.86 -21.67
CA GLU A 751 -20.12 37.76 -22.13
C GLU A 751 -20.06 37.28 -23.58
N LYS A 752 -20.82 36.24 -23.93
CA LYS A 752 -20.92 35.70 -25.30
C LYS A 752 -21.31 36.76 -26.34
N TYR A 753 -22.18 37.71 -25.97
CA TYR A 753 -22.61 38.83 -26.82
C TYR A 753 -21.90 40.16 -26.50
N GLN A 754 -20.79 40.14 -25.76
CA GLN A 754 -19.94 41.30 -25.43
C GLN A 754 -20.69 42.49 -24.76
N LEU A 755 -21.77 42.20 -24.03
CA LEU A 755 -22.56 43.20 -23.30
C LEU A 755 -21.96 43.45 -21.91
N HIS A 756 -21.82 44.72 -21.52
CA HIS A 756 -21.36 45.05 -20.17
C HIS A 756 -22.46 44.75 -19.14
N HIS A 757 -22.18 43.81 -18.23
CA HIS A 757 -23.15 43.29 -17.26
C HIS A 757 -22.80 43.61 -15.79
N GLU A 758 -23.81 43.96 -14.98
CA GLU A 758 -23.64 44.34 -13.58
C GLU A 758 -24.76 43.77 -12.70
N SER A 759 -24.42 42.99 -11.67
CA SER A 759 -25.37 42.45 -10.68
C SER A 759 -25.54 43.40 -9.50
N ILE A 760 -26.71 44.04 -9.36
CA ILE A 760 -27.00 45.07 -8.36
C ILE A 760 -27.96 44.53 -7.28
N GLY A 761 -27.65 44.81 -6.00
CA GLY A 761 -28.46 44.49 -4.82
C GLY A 761 -27.77 43.54 -3.84
N ASN A 762 -28.23 43.50 -2.58
CA ASN A 762 -27.63 42.70 -1.50
C ASN A 762 -28.43 41.44 -1.10
N ASP A 763 -29.65 41.27 -1.63
CA ASP A 763 -30.52 40.13 -1.31
C ASP A 763 -30.23 38.87 -2.15
N ARG A 764 -30.85 37.74 -1.80
CA ARG A 764 -30.70 36.45 -2.51
C ARG A 764 -31.17 36.47 -3.98
N LEU A 765 -32.08 37.39 -4.33
CA LEU A 765 -32.53 37.65 -5.71
C LEU A 765 -32.00 39.01 -6.15
N LYS A 766 -31.00 39.04 -7.03
CA LYS A 766 -30.36 40.30 -7.47
C LYS A 766 -30.90 40.77 -8.82
N THR A 767 -30.73 42.04 -9.14
CA THR A 767 -31.11 42.60 -10.44
C THR A 767 -29.89 42.66 -11.36
N LEU A 768 -29.98 42.06 -12.54
CA LEU A 768 -28.92 42.11 -13.55
C LEU A 768 -29.18 43.27 -14.52
N LYS A 769 -28.19 44.13 -14.72
CA LYS A 769 -28.21 45.27 -15.64
C LYS A 769 -27.26 44.98 -16.79
N LEU A 770 -27.75 44.99 -18.03
CA LEU A 770 -26.96 44.84 -19.25
C LEU A 770 -26.89 46.17 -19.99
N THR A 771 -25.74 46.49 -20.58
CA THR A 771 -25.50 47.76 -21.28
C THR A 771 -24.72 47.50 -22.57
N LYS A 772 -25.15 48.09 -23.68
CA LYS A 772 -24.42 47.96 -24.96
C LYS A 772 -23.19 48.86 -24.97
N THR A 773 -22.05 48.31 -25.33
CA THR A 773 -20.80 49.03 -25.56
C THR A 773 -20.86 49.74 -26.92
N GLN A 774 -20.62 51.06 -26.95
CA GLN A 774 -20.56 51.82 -28.20
C GLN A 774 -19.24 51.54 -28.92
N ASN A 775 -19.20 50.50 -29.76
CA ASN A 775 -18.21 50.35 -30.83
C ASN A 775 -18.69 49.37 -31.91
N SER A 776 -19.79 49.74 -32.59
CA SER A 776 -20.39 48.98 -33.69
C SER A 776 -20.35 49.77 -35.00
N LYS A 777 -19.16 49.88 -35.61
CA LYS A 777 -18.95 50.34 -37.00
C LYS A 777 -17.73 49.67 -37.64
N GLN A 778 -17.86 48.39 -38.02
CA GLN A 778 -17.22 47.78 -39.19
C GLN A 778 -17.66 46.31 -39.29
N GLN A 779 -18.75 46.07 -40.00
CA GLN A 779 -19.16 44.73 -40.41
C GLN A 779 -20.00 44.82 -41.69
N GLN A 780 -19.30 44.86 -42.83
CA GLN A 780 -19.81 44.57 -44.17
C GLN A 780 -18.66 43.98 -44.97
N ASN A 781 -18.98 43.02 -45.83
CA ASN A 781 -18.08 42.13 -46.58
C ASN A 781 -17.40 41.04 -45.72
N LEU A 782 -17.99 39.84 -45.76
CA LEU A 782 -17.31 38.56 -46.02
C LEU A 782 -18.38 37.44 -46.05
N ASP A 783 -19.14 37.42 -47.14
CA ASP A 783 -19.81 36.22 -47.66
C ASP A 783 -19.35 36.08 -49.13
N ASP A 784 -19.50 34.87 -49.70
CA ASP A 784 -19.01 34.44 -51.01
C ASP A 784 -17.48 34.30 -51.18
N GLN A 785 -16.97 33.07 -50.97
CA GLN A 785 -16.32 32.31 -52.06
C GLN A 785 -15.93 30.88 -51.63
N PHE A 786 -16.74 29.91 -52.03
CA PHE A 786 -16.29 28.57 -52.40
C PHE A 786 -17.23 28.06 -53.51
N ASN A 787 -16.84 28.24 -54.77
CA ASN A 787 -17.12 27.27 -55.82
C ASN A 787 -16.30 27.52 -57.10
N ASP A 788 -15.90 26.39 -57.69
CA ASP A 788 -15.71 26.12 -59.11
C ASP A 788 -14.64 26.82 -59.97
N GLN A 789 -13.60 26.01 -60.25
CA GLN A 789 -13.27 25.46 -61.58
C GLN A 789 -12.88 26.36 -62.77
N GLN A 790 -11.69 25.99 -63.29
CA GLN A 790 -11.34 25.80 -64.71
C GLN A 790 -11.01 27.01 -65.62
N GLN A 791 -9.94 26.80 -66.40
CA GLN A 791 -9.53 27.49 -67.63
C GLN A 791 -9.12 28.98 -67.47
N GLY A 792 -8.10 29.50 -68.16
CA GLY A 792 -7.13 28.90 -69.07
C GLY A 792 -6.40 30.01 -69.86
N GLU A 793 -5.14 29.79 -70.24
CA GLU A 793 -4.38 30.63 -71.21
C GLU A 793 -4.03 32.08 -70.70
N ALA A 794 -2.98 32.80 -71.12
CA ALA A 794 -1.84 32.49 -71.98
C ALA A 794 -0.67 33.52 -71.79
N ILE A 795 0.58 33.02 -71.89
CA ILE A 795 1.69 33.54 -72.73
C ILE A 795 2.50 34.82 -72.32
N ASP A 796 3.81 34.60 -72.08
CA ASP A 796 5.02 35.41 -72.42
C ASP A 796 5.21 36.88 -71.91
N GLN A 797 6.43 37.46 -71.78
CA GLN A 797 7.80 37.05 -72.20
C GLN A 797 8.94 37.75 -71.39
N LYS A 798 10.10 37.06 -71.27
CA LYS A 798 11.52 37.56 -71.24
C LYS A 798 12.02 38.66 -70.27
N ILE A 799 12.70 38.17 -69.21
CA ILE A 799 14.14 38.32 -68.85
C ILE A 799 15.01 39.40 -69.56
N SER A 800 15.91 40.02 -68.76
CA SER A 800 17.15 40.78 -69.08
C SER A 800 16.99 42.32 -69.18
N GLN A 801 17.91 43.19 -68.70
CA GLN A 801 19.27 43.06 -68.13
C GLN A 801 19.50 44.00 -66.92
N HIS A 802 20.53 43.74 -66.10
CA HIS A 802 21.02 44.65 -65.05
C HIS A 802 21.80 45.84 -65.63
N GLN A 803 21.64 47.04 -65.05
CA GLN A 803 22.76 47.87 -64.56
C GLN A 803 22.29 49.06 -63.69
N ASN A 804 23.22 49.61 -62.91
CA ASN A 804 23.15 50.82 -62.08
C ASN A 804 22.38 50.75 -60.74
N GLN A 805 23.07 50.22 -59.73
CA GLN A 805 22.95 50.68 -58.34
C GLN A 805 23.77 51.97 -58.17
N ASP A 806 23.36 52.87 -57.27
CA ASP A 806 24.19 53.33 -56.13
C ASP A 806 23.54 54.44 -55.26
N ASP A 807 22.55 55.19 -55.75
CA ASP A 807 21.97 56.31 -54.98
C ASP A 807 20.82 55.95 -53.99
N ALA A 808 20.37 54.69 -53.94
CA ALA A 808 19.18 54.30 -53.16
C ALA A 808 19.45 53.78 -51.74
N ILE A 809 20.71 53.49 -51.37
CA ILE A 809 21.05 52.74 -50.15
C ILE A 809 21.25 53.65 -48.91
N VAL A 810 21.62 54.91 -49.11
CA VAL A 810 21.93 55.85 -48.01
C VAL A 810 20.66 56.31 -47.26
N ASP A 811 19.57 56.60 -47.97
CA ASP A 811 18.34 57.15 -47.37
C ASP A 811 17.48 56.07 -46.65
N GLN A 812 17.58 54.80 -47.04
CA GLN A 812 16.94 53.71 -46.29
C GLN A 812 17.66 53.39 -44.97
N SER A 813 19.00 53.46 -44.97
CA SER A 813 19.81 53.15 -43.78
C SER A 813 19.55 54.15 -42.64
N GLN A 814 19.54 55.46 -42.93
CA GLN A 814 19.26 56.49 -41.92
C GLN A 814 17.82 56.46 -41.37
N LYS A 815 16.85 55.95 -42.15
CA LYS A 815 15.47 55.74 -41.70
C LYS A 815 15.32 54.49 -40.82
N LEU A 816 16.15 53.47 -41.02
CA LEU A 816 16.19 52.27 -40.19
C LEU A 816 16.84 52.54 -38.83
N GLU A 817 17.97 53.26 -38.78
CA GLU A 817 18.66 53.61 -37.52
C GLU A 817 17.75 54.41 -36.57
N LYS A 818 17.13 55.51 -37.05
CA LYS A 818 16.20 56.31 -36.24
C LYS A 818 15.01 55.51 -35.70
N LYS A 819 14.56 54.50 -36.44
CA LYS A 819 13.45 53.63 -36.03
C LYS A 819 13.90 52.59 -34.98
N GLN A 820 15.14 52.13 -35.05
CA GLN A 820 15.75 51.28 -34.01
C GLN A 820 16.04 52.07 -32.73
N GLU A 821 16.52 53.30 -32.81
CA GLU A 821 16.71 54.17 -31.64
C GLU A 821 15.40 54.44 -30.89
N GLN A 822 14.31 54.76 -31.61
CA GLN A 822 12.98 54.92 -30.99
C GLN A 822 12.50 53.63 -30.32
N GLN A 823 12.70 52.47 -30.94
CA GLN A 823 12.34 51.18 -30.34
C GLN A 823 13.18 50.85 -29.10
N GLN A 824 14.48 51.17 -29.08
CA GLN A 824 15.31 51.01 -27.88
C GLN A 824 14.87 51.94 -26.73
N GLN A 825 14.53 53.19 -27.02
CA GLN A 825 14.05 54.14 -26.00
C GLN A 825 12.70 53.70 -25.40
N GLU A 826 11.76 53.23 -26.22
CA GLU A 826 10.51 52.61 -25.69
C GLU A 826 10.79 51.37 -24.85
N LEU A 827 11.73 50.52 -25.25
CA LEU A 827 12.07 49.29 -24.53
C LEU A 827 12.69 49.60 -23.15
N GLN A 828 13.57 50.60 -23.08
CA GLN A 828 14.14 51.08 -21.82
C GLN A 828 13.08 51.69 -20.90
N GLN A 829 12.14 52.49 -21.43
CA GLN A 829 11.03 53.02 -20.64
C GLN A 829 10.14 51.90 -20.09
N LYS A 830 9.79 50.90 -20.92
CA LYS A 830 9.01 49.72 -20.49
C LYS A 830 9.74 48.92 -19.41
N GLN A 831 11.05 48.69 -19.54
CA GLN A 831 11.86 48.01 -18.52
C GLN A 831 11.92 48.80 -17.20
N SER A 832 12.07 50.13 -17.25
CA SER A 832 12.10 50.95 -16.03
C SER A 832 10.76 50.94 -15.27
N GLN A 833 9.63 50.98 -16.00
CA GLN A 833 8.28 50.83 -15.41
C GLN A 833 8.09 49.44 -14.80
N GLN A 834 8.59 48.38 -15.46
CA GLN A 834 8.48 47.01 -14.95
C GLN A 834 9.30 46.81 -13.67
N GLN A 835 10.50 47.40 -13.57
CA GLN A 835 11.30 47.40 -12.33
C GLN A 835 10.63 48.18 -11.19
N GLN A 836 10.01 49.34 -11.48
CA GLN A 836 9.25 50.08 -10.46
C GLN A 836 8.04 49.30 -9.95
N GLN A 837 7.31 48.59 -10.83
CA GLN A 837 6.21 47.71 -10.42
C GLN A 837 6.71 46.53 -9.56
N GLN A 838 7.83 45.90 -9.91
CA GLN A 838 8.42 44.83 -9.10
C GLN A 838 8.87 45.32 -7.71
N GLN A 839 9.46 46.51 -7.60
CA GLN A 839 9.82 47.09 -6.30
C GLN A 839 8.58 47.40 -5.44
N GLN A 840 7.50 47.94 -6.04
CA GLN A 840 6.25 48.16 -5.31
C GLN A 840 5.60 46.83 -4.84
N GLN A 841 5.63 45.78 -5.66
CA GLN A 841 5.15 44.45 -5.26
C GLN A 841 5.98 43.84 -4.11
N GLN A 842 7.31 43.97 -4.15
CA GLN A 842 8.17 43.51 -3.05
C GLN A 842 7.91 44.27 -1.75
N GLN A 843 7.71 45.59 -1.79
CA GLN A 843 7.35 46.38 -0.60
C GLN A 843 5.99 45.98 -0.04
N GLN A 844 4.98 45.73 -0.88
CA GLN A 844 3.68 45.21 -0.43
C GLN A 844 3.79 43.82 0.20
N GLN A 845 4.58 42.91 -0.38
CA GLN A 845 4.82 41.59 0.21
C GLN A 845 5.53 41.67 1.58
N GLN A 846 6.53 42.55 1.73
CA GLN A 846 7.18 42.76 3.03
C GLN A 846 6.22 43.32 4.09
N GLN A 847 5.35 44.26 3.73
CA GLN A 847 4.31 44.76 4.65
C GLN A 847 3.31 43.67 5.05
N GLN A 848 2.87 42.82 4.11
CA GLN A 848 2.00 41.69 4.42
C GLN A 848 2.68 40.66 5.33
N GLN A 849 3.96 40.33 5.11
CA GLN A 849 4.71 39.44 6.00
C GLN A 849 4.86 40.02 7.41
N GLN A 850 5.11 41.32 7.56
CA GLN A 850 5.16 41.96 8.88
C GLN A 850 3.81 41.93 9.60
N GLN A 851 2.70 42.17 8.90
CA GLN A 851 1.36 42.02 9.48
C GLN A 851 1.05 40.58 9.90
N GLN A 852 1.41 39.58 9.08
CA GLN A 852 1.25 38.17 9.44
C GLN A 852 2.09 37.77 10.66
N GLN A 853 3.33 38.25 10.78
CA GLN A 853 4.15 38.00 11.98
C GLN A 853 3.56 38.65 13.24
N GLN A 854 2.94 39.84 13.15
CA GLN A 854 2.23 40.46 14.28
C GLN A 854 0.98 39.66 14.68
N GLN A 855 0.21 39.14 13.70
CA GLN A 855 -0.93 38.25 13.96
C GLN A 855 -0.50 36.91 14.59
N GLN A 856 0.61 36.31 14.14
CA GLN A 856 1.14 35.08 14.75
C GLN A 856 1.61 35.30 16.19
N LYS A 857 2.32 36.40 16.48
CA LYS A 857 2.76 36.73 17.86
C LYS A 857 1.59 36.94 18.81
N SER A 858 0.52 37.60 18.35
CA SER A 858 -0.70 37.80 19.16
C SER A 858 -1.50 36.51 19.35
N GLN A 859 -1.58 35.63 18.34
CA GLN A 859 -2.14 34.28 18.52
C GLN A 859 -1.33 33.43 19.50
N GLN A 860 0.01 33.48 19.46
CA GLN A 860 0.87 32.75 20.41
C GLN A 860 0.68 33.24 21.85
N GLN A 861 0.59 34.55 22.07
CA GLN A 861 0.28 35.11 23.40
C GLN A 861 -1.10 34.66 23.90
N TYR A 862 -2.11 34.63 23.03
CA TYR A 862 -3.45 34.15 23.37
C TYR A 862 -3.47 32.66 23.73
N GLN A 863 -2.74 31.82 22.98
CA GLN A 863 -2.57 30.40 23.30
C GLN A 863 -1.84 30.16 24.63
N GLN A 864 -0.81 30.95 24.93
CA GLN A 864 -0.12 30.87 26.24
C GLN A 864 -1.05 31.26 27.40
N GLN A 865 -1.89 32.29 27.24
CA GLN A 865 -2.90 32.63 28.26
C GLN A 865 -3.93 31.52 28.45
N GLN A 866 -4.41 30.87 27.38
CA GLN A 866 -5.31 29.72 27.50
C GLN A 866 -4.65 28.52 28.20
N GLN A 867 -3.38 28.21 27.90
CA GLN A 867 -2.64 27.14 28.58
C GLN A 867 -2.48 27.43 30.09
N GLN A 868 -2.16 28.66 30.47
CA GLN A 868 -2.09 29.05 31.89
C GLN A 868 -3.45 28.96 32.60
N GLN A 869 -4.56 29.30 31.94
CA GLN A 869 -5.90 29.09 32.50
C GLN A 869 -6.24 27.61 32.66
N GLN A 870 -5.92 26.76 31.67
CA GLN A 870 -6.13 25.31 31.77
C GLN A 870 -5.29 24.67 32.88
N GLN A 871 -4.03 25.08 33.06
CA GLN A 871 -3.19 24.59 34.16
C GLN A 871 -3.77 24.97 35.53
N LYS A 872 -4.27 26.21 35.70
CA LYS A 872 -4.96 26.63 36.94
C LYS A 872 -6.23 25.83 37.19
N GLN A 873 -7.03 25.54 36.17
CA GLN A 873 -8.20 24.67 36.30
C GLN A 873 -7.83 23.21 36.66
N GLN A 874 -6.76 22.67 36.07
CA GLN A 874 -6.27 21.32 36.41
C GLN A 874 -5.76 21.24 37.85
N GLN A 875 -5.02 22.23 38.34
CA GLN A 875 -4.62 22.29 39.77
C GLN A 875 -5.84 22.32 40.70
N GLN A 876 -6.85 23.17 40.41
CA GLN A 876 -8.08 23.20 41.21
C GLN A 876 -8.88 21.89 41.16
N GLN A 877 -8.84 21.14 40.06
CA GLN A 877 -9.43 19.80 39.97
C GLN A 877 -8.63 18.75 40.74
N GLN A 878 -7.30 18.79 40.71
CA GLN A 878 -6.44 17.90 41.49
C GLN A 878 -6.60 18.11 43.00
N GLU A 879 -6.69 19.36 43.47
CA GLU A 879 -6.99 19.66 44.88
C GLU A 879 -8.36 19.14 45.31
N LYS A 880 -9.38 19.24 44.45
CA LYS A 880 -10.71 18.66 44.71
C LYS A 880 -10.68 17.13 44.76
N GLN A 881 -9.95 16.47 43.86
CA GLN A 881 -9.76 15.01 43.89
C GLN A 881 -8.97 14.54 45.12
N GLN A 882 -7.93 15.26 45.54
CA GLN A 882 -7.21 14.91 46.78
C GLN A 882 -8.10 15.03 48.01
N LYS A 883 -8.95 16.07 48.10
CA LYS A 883 -9.94 16.21 49.19
C LYS A 883 -10.98 15.07 49.17
N GLN A 884 -11.50 14.68 48.01
CA GLN A 884 -12.44 13.55 47.90
C GLN A 884 -11.79 12.19 48.25
N ASN A 885 -10.57 11.92 47.77
CA ASN A 885 -9.84 10.70 48.11
C ASN A 885 -9.50 10.60 49.61
N SER A 886 -9.29 11.74 50.27
CA SER A 886 -9.07 11.81 51.73
C SER A 886 -10.32 11.39 52.51
N GLN A 887 -11.51 11.80 52.08
CA GLN A 887 -12.78 11.40 52.70
C GLN A 887 -13.09 9.91 52.45
N GLN A 888 -12.93 9.41 51.22
CA GLN A 888 -13.18 7.99 50.90
C GLN A 888 -12.24 7.01 51.62
N GLN A 889 -11.02 7.44 52.02
CA GLN A 889 -10.13 6.62 52.83
C GLN A 889 -10.50 6.55 54.32
N GLN A 890 -11.31 7.49 54.83
CA GLN A 890 -11.83 7.43 56.19
C GLN A 890 -13.06 6.50 56.27
N GLU A 891 -13.97 6.55 55.30
CA GLU A 891 -15.16 5.68 55.26
C GLU A 891 -14.80 4.19 55.07
N LYS A 892 -13.78 3.88 54.26
CA LYS A 892 -13.33 2.49 54.02
C LYS A 892 -12.68 1.80 55.22
N LYS A 893 -12.45 2.50 56.34
CA LYS A 893 -11.90 1.91 57.58
C LYS A 893 -12.96 1.40 58.58
N GLN A 894 -14.26 1.62 58.34
CA GLN A 894 -15.32 1.17 59.28
C GLN A 894 -16.14 -0.04 58.81
N ASN A 895 -16.24 -0.33 57.52
CA ASN A 895 -17.07 -1.43 56.99
C ASN A 895 -16.27 -2.64 56.50
N ASN A 896 -15.67 -3.40 57.43
CA ASN A 896 -15.16 -4.74 57.13
C ASN A 896 -15.23 -5.71 58.32
N LYS A 897 -16.46 -6.06 58.70
CA LYS A 897 -16.80 -7.24 59.52
C LYS A 897 -18.09 -7.87 59.00
N ASN A 898 -18.00 -9.00 58.28
CA ASN A 898 -18.87 -10.20 58.38
C ASN A 898 -18.72 -11.11 57.14
N ASN A 899 -18.48 -12.41 57.40
CA ASN A 899 -19.06 -13.64 56.80
C ASN A 899 -19.43 -13.71 55.28
N LYS A 900 -19.36 -14.87 54.59
CA LYS A 900 -19.04 -16.28 54.94
C LYS A 900 -18.67 -17.05 53.65
N LYS A 901 -18.15 -18.28 53.79
CA LYS A 901 -17.92 -19.22 52.67
C LYS A 901 -19.23 -19.89 52.20
N THR A 902 -19.32 -20.19 50.90
CA THR A 902 -20.28 -21.18 50.34
C THR A 902 -19.69 -21.95 49.16
N GLN A 903 -19.53 -23.26 49.35
CA GLN A 903 -20.08 -24.35 48.51
C GLN A 903 -19.98 -24.38 46.96
N GLU A 904 -19.19 -23.55 46.28
CA GLU A 904 -18.87 -23.76 44.84
C GLU A 904 -17.47 -24.39 44.60
N GLN A 905 -16.72 -24.64 45.67
CA GLN A 905 -15.30 -24.99 45.62
C GLN A 905 -15.02 -26.50 45.75
N ARG A 906 -16.02 -27.35 45.46
CA ARG A 906 -15.87 -28.83 45.51
C ARG A 906 -16.16 -29.55 44.19
N GLU A 907 -16.82 -28.91 43.23
CA GLU A 907 -17.20 -29.56 41.96
C GLU A 907 -16.18 -29.30 40.82
N LYS A 908 -15.27 -28.34 40.98
CA LYS A 908 -14.23 -28.03 39.98
C LYS A 908 -12.92 -28.82 40.14
N GLU A 909 -12.74 -29.55 41.24
CA GLU A 909 -11.50 -30.30 41.49
C GLU A 909 -11.53 -31.75 40.96
N GLU A 910 -12.67 -32.25 40.49
CA GLU A 910 -12.79 -33.61 39.91
C GLU A 910 -12.65 -33.65 38.37
N GLU A 911 -12.97 -32.57 37.63
CA GLU A 911 -12.82 -32.53 36.16
C GLU A 911 -11.37 -32.31 35.66
N GLU A 912 -10.51 -31.60 36.41
CA GLU A 912 -9.12 -31.33 35.96
C GLU A 912 -8.18 -32.55 36.06
N PHE A 913 -8.57 -33.63 36.75
CA PHE A 913 -7.74 -34.82 36.87
C PHE A 913 -7.74 -35.67 35.58
N PHE A 914 -8.89 -35.76 34.90
CA PHE A 914 -9.11 -36.72 33.80
C PHE A 914 -8.47 -36.31 32.46
N ASN A 915 -8.29 -35.01 32.19
CA ASN A 915 -7.73 -34.51 30.92
C ASN A 915 -6.18 -34.54 30.84
N SER A 916 -5.52 -35.17 31.81
CA SER A 916 -4.05 -35.16 31.94
C SER A 916 -3.31 -36.31 31.23
N ILE A 917 -4.03 -37.27 30.64
CA ILE A 917 -3.44 -38.47 30.00
C ILE A 917 -3.99 -38.68 28.59
N ILE A 918 -3.23 -38.23 27.57
CA ILE A 918 -2.88 -38.94 26.32
C ILE A 918 -2.11 -37.97 25.40
N ILE A 919 -0.81 -38.18 25.30
CA ILE A 919 0.02 -37.76 24.16
C ILE A 919 0.78 -39.00 23.72
N LYS A 920 0.47 -39.54 22.52
CA LYS A 920 1.43 -40.24 21.61
C LYS A 920 0.78 -40.81 20.33
N ASP A 921 1.63 -40.88 19.30
CA ASP A 921 1.63 -41.71 18.09
C ASP A 921 0.67 -41.40 16.91
N GLU A 922 1.22 -40.64 15.95
CA GLU A 922 0.68 -40.34 14.60
C GLU A 922 0.72 -41.56 13.63
N LYS A 923 0.22 -42.73 14.04
CA LYS A 923 0.21 -43.94 13.19
C LYS A 923 -1.16 -44.57 12.95
N LYS A 924 -2.24 -43.84 13.21
CA LYS A 924 -3.64 -44.30 13.06
C LYS A 924 -4.46 -43.35 12.21
N CYS A 925 -5.49 -43.87 11.55
CA CYS A 925 -6.45 -43.09 10.78
C CYS A 925 -7.17 -42.06 11.67
N SER A 926 -7.15 -40.79 11.31
CA SER A 926 -7.72 -39.70 12.12
C SER A 926 -9.22 -39.48 11.92
N PHE A 927 -9.93 -40.41 11.26
CA PHE A 927 -11.37 -40.29 11.00
C PHE A 927 -12.19 -40.59 12.26
N MET A 928 -13.19 -39.75 12.54
CA MET A 928 -14.14 -39.92 13.64
C MET A 928 -15.57 -39.68 13.15
N SER A 929 -16.48 -40.55 13.54
CA SER A 929 -17.92 -40.41 13.36
C SER A 929 -18.62 -40.94 14.61
N ASN A 930 -19.64 -40.22 15.11
CA ASN A 930 -20.43 -40.57 16.30
C ASN A 930 -19.59 -41.08 17.49
N ASN A 931 -18.54 -40.33 17.86
CA ASN A 931 -17.60 -40.64 18.96
C ASN A 931 -16.82 -41.96 18.85
N ILE A 932 -16.82 -42.63 17.69
CA ILE A 932 -15.97 -43.79 17.42
C ILE A 932 -14.78 -43.36 16.54
N GLN A 933 -13.57 -43.52 17.06
CA GLN A 933 -12.32 -43.22 16.34
C GLN A 933 -11.77 -44.48 15.67
N CYS A 934 -11.46 -44.40 14.37
CA CYS A 934 -10.94 -45.55 13.65
C CYS A 934 -9.51 -45.90 14.08
N SER A 935 -9.30 -47.14 14.52
CA SER A 935 -8.02 -47.61 15.08
C SER A 935 -7.04 -48.19 14.05
N GLN A 936 -7.45 -48.28 12.77
CA GLN A 936 -6.64 -48.79 11.65
C GLN A 936 -5.35 -47.97 11.44
N SER A 937 -4.25 -48.65 11.13
CA SER A 937 -2.95 -48.00 10.90
C SER A 937 -2.73 -47.68 9.43
N ILE A 938 -2.28 -46.46 9.14
CA ILE A 938 -2.07 -45.95 7.77
C ILE A 938 -1.04 -46.81 7.00
N GLN A 939 -0.11 -47.48 7.68
CA GLN A 939 0.89 -48.36 7.04
C GLN A 939 0.30 -49.59 6.32
N TRP A 940 -0.96 -49.96 6.58
CA TRP A 940 -1.58 -51.13 5.93
C TRP A 940 -2.17 -50.85 4.53
N LEU A 941 -2.20 -49.60 4.07
CA LEU A 941 -2.85 -49.20 2.82
C LEU A 941 -1.83 -48.58 1.86
N ASN A 942 -1.13 -49.45 1.13
CA ASN A 942 -0.03 -49.07 0.25
C ASN A 942 -0.48 -48.73 -1.19
N GLN A 943 -1.67 -48.16 -1.35
CA GLN A 943 -2.17 -47.64 -2.63
C GLN A 943 -2.09 -46.11 -2.65
N LYS A 944 -1.40 -45.59 -3.66
CA LYS A 944 -1.27 -44.15 -3.93
C LYS A 944 -2.35 -43.69 -4.91
N CYS A 945 -2.85 -42.48 -4.73
CA CYS A 945 -3.75 -41.84 -5.69
C CYS A 945 -3.03 -41.69 -7.04
N LYS A 946 -3.60 -42.26 -8.10
CA LYS A 946 -3.01 -42.25 -9.45
C LYS A 946 -2.90 -40.86 -10.09
N PHE A 947 -3.54 -39.83 -9.52
CA PHE A 947 -3.48 -38.44 -9.97
C PHE A 947 -2.45 -37.57 -9.20
N CYS A 948 -2.25 -37.79 -7.90
CA CYS A 948 -1.38 -36.95 -7.04
C CYS A 948 -0.35 -37.72 -6.21
N ASN A 949 -0.29 -39.04 -6.37
CA ASN A 949 0.67 -39.99 -5.76
C ASN A 949 0.70 -40.04 -4.21
N ASN A 950 -0.30 -39.48 -3.52
CA ASN A 950 -0.47 -39.54 -2.06
C ASN A 950 -1.33 -40.74 -1.60
N SER A 951 -1.09 -41.26 -0.40
CA SER A 951 -1.80 -42.43 0.17
C SER A 951 -3.19 -42.07 0.73
N PHE A 952 -4.17 -42.99 0.60
CA PHE A 952 -5.55 -42.78 1.06
C PHE A 952 -6.09 -43.93 1.95
N CYS A 953 -7.16 -43.69 2.70
CA CYS A 953 -7.80 -44.69 3.56
C CYS A 953 -9.02 -45.34 2.89
N GLN A 954 -8.92 -46.61 2.50
CA GLN A 954 -9.97 -47.35 1.79
C GLN A 954 -11.26 -47.55 2.62
N TYR A 955 -11.19 -47.62 3.96
CA TYR A 955 -12.34 -48.06 4.78
C TYR A 955 -13.48 -47.04 4.91
N HIS A 956 -13.20 -45.73 4.83
CA HIS A 956 -14.23 -44.68 4.98
C HIS A 956 -14.61 -43.98 3.67
N ALA A 957 -13.85 -44.16 2.59
CA ALA A 957 -14.15 -43.60 1.26
C ALA A 957 -14.43 -42.07 1.21
N TYR A 958 -13.78 -41.27 2.07
CA TYR A 958 -13.82 -39.80 2.06
C TYR A 958 -12.40 -39.21 1.84
N ALA A 959 -12.29 -38.21 0.95
CA ALA A 959 -11.01 -37.67 0.44
C ALA A 959 -10.70 -36.24 0.94
N GLU A 960 -10.94 -35.93 2.21
CA GLU A 960 -11.02 -34.57 2.79
C GLU A 960 -9.72 -33.71 2.85
N ARG A 961 -8.63 -34.02 2.13
CA ARG A 961 -7.38 -33.22 2.27
C ARG A 961 -6.56 -32.86 1.04
N HIS A 962 -6.89 -33.37 -0.16
CA HIS A 962 -5.95 -33.27 -1.30
C HIS A 962 -6.57 -32.87 -2.65
N GLY A 963 -7.73 -32.19 -2.66
CA GLY A 963 -8.23 -31.44 -3.81
C GLY A 963 -8.59 -32.25 -5.07
N CYS A 964 -8.85 -33.55 -4.91
CA CYS A 964 -9.26 -34.46 -5.98
C CYS A 964 -10.64 -35.04 -5.62
N GLU A 965 -11.65 -34.18 -5.52
CA GLU A 965 -12.78 -34.42 -4.59
C GLU A 965 -13.75 -35.52 -5.06
N ASP A 966 -14.15 -35.55 -6.33
CA ASP A 966 -15.14 -36.53 -6.83
C ASP A 966 -14.55 -37.70 -7.63
N GLU A 967 -13.74 -37.43 -8.67
CA GLU A 967 -13.34 -38.48 -9.62
C GLU A 967 -12.44 -39.56 -9.00
N ALA A 968 -11.59 -39.18 -8.02
CA ALA A 968 -10.77 -40.12 -7.26
C ALA A 968 -11.62 -40.99 -6.31
N CYS A 969 -12.68 -40.43 -5.71
CA CYS A 969 -13.63 -41.16 -4.88
C CYS A 969 -14.43 -42.18 -5.72
N ARG A 970 -14.85 -41.76 -6.93
CA ARG A 970 -15.55 -42.62 -7.91
C ARG A 970 -14.69 -43.81 -8.33
N GLN A 971 -13.41 -43.60 -8.68
CA GLN A 971 -12.51 -44.70 -9.04
C GLN A 971 -12.15 -45.62 -7.85
N ALA A 972 -11.97 -45.09 -6.64
CA ALA A 972 -11.67 -45.91 -5.47
C ALA A 972 -12.80 -46.90 -5.15
N LYS A 973 -14.08 -46.49 -5.29
CA LYS A 973 -15.24 -47.37 -5.14
C LYS A 973 -15.29 -48.47 -6.19
N LEU A 974 -14.98 -48.15 -7.46
CA LEU A 974 -14.96 -49.12 -8.55
C LEU A 974 -13.87 -50.19 -8.35
N GLN A 975 -12.66 -49.81 -7.94
CA GLN A 975 -11.60 -50.80 -7.63
C GLN A 975 -11.98 -51.70 -6.45
N PHE A 976 -12.53 -51.13 -5.38
CA PHE A 976 -12.94 -51.91 -4.20
C PHE A 976 -14.01 -52.97 -4.53
N GLN A 977 -14.97 -52.64 -5.39
CA GLN A 977 -15.98 -53.59 -5.88
C GLN A 977 -15.38 -54.70 -6.75
N SER A 978 -14.29 -54.43 -7.49
CA SER A 978 -13.64 -55.43 -8.34
C SER A 978 -12.68 -56.38 -7.59
N GLU A 979 -12.06 -55.92 -6.50
CA GLU A 979 -10.97 -56.64 -5.81
C GLU A 979 -11.41 -57.33 -4.49
N GLY A 980 -12.50 -56.89 -3.85
CA GLY A 980 -12.80 -57.18 -2.44
C GLY A 980 -13.39 -58.55 -2.06
N LEU A 981 -13.59 -59.51 -2.98
CA LEU A 981 -14.38 -60.73 -2.73
C LEU A 981 -13.75 -62.04 -3.24
N LYS A 982 -12.47 -62.33 -2.91
CA LYS A 982 -11.85 -63.64 -3.21
C LYS A 982 -11.02 -64.25 -2.07
N THR A 983 -11.56 -65.36 -1.54
CA THR A 983 -10.94 -66.46 -0.73
C THR A 983 -10.92 -66.37 0.81
N GLU A 984 -11.47 -67.42 1.42
CA GLU A 984 -11.68 -67.59 2.88
C GLU A 984 -10.40 -67.80 3.70
N LYS A 985 -9.30 -68.24 3.06
CA LYS A 985 -8.00 -68.50 3.72
C LYS A 985 -7.43 -67.27 4.42
N SER A 986 -7.80 -66.07 3.98
CA SER A 986 -7.43 -64.78 4.61
C SER A 986 -8.02 -64.60 6.02
N ARG A 987 -9.17 -65.22 6.32
CA ARG A 987 -9.92 -65.02 7.58
C ARG A 987 -9.33 -65.81 8.75
N ALA A 988 -8.80 -67.01 8.49
CA ALA A 988 -8.22 -67.87 9.52
C ALA A 988 -6.91 -67.30 10.11
N ALA A 989 -5.99 -66.86 9.26
CA ALA A 989 -4.68 -66.34 9.66
C ALA A 989 -4.73 -65.04 10.52
N ILE A 990 -5.86 -64.31 10.46
CA ILE A 990 -6.08 -63.11 11.28
C ILE A 990 -6.56 -63.47 12.69
N LEU A 991 -7.43 -64.49 12.82
CA LEU A 991 -7.94 -64.94 14.13
C LEU A 991 -6.85 -65.56 14.99
N GLU A 992 -5.92 -66.31 14.37
CA GLU A 992 -4.81 -66.97 15.07
C GLU A 992 -3.85 -65.95 15.72
N LYS A 993 -3.48 -64.89 14.99
CA LYS A 993 -2.64 -63.79 15.52
C LYS A 993 -3.29 -62.99 16.64
N ILE A 994 -4.62 -62.93 16.70
CA ILE A 994 -5.35 -62.26 17.79
C ILE A 994 -5.27 -63.11 19.07
N ALA A 995 -5.35 -64.44 18.96
CA ALA A 995 -5.25 -65.36 20.10
C ALA A 995 -3.85 -65.34 20.74
N GLU A 996 -2.77 -65.25 19.95
CA GLU A 996 -1.40 -65.12 20.46
C GLU A 996 -1.19 -63.84 21.26
N GLN A 997 -1.67 -62.70 20.76
CA GLN A 997 -1.51 -61.40 21.44
C GLN A 997 -2.29 -61.33 22.76
N GLN A 998 -3.41 -62.04 22.89
CA GLN A 998 -4.13 -62.14 24.17
C GLN A 998 -3.37 -63.01 25.19
N LYS A 999 -2.79 -64.15 24.77
CA LYS A 999 -1.92 -64.97 25.63
C LYS A 999 -0.67 -64.22 26.11
N ALA A 1000 -0.11 -63.34 25.27
CA ALA A 1000 1.04 -62.50 25.63
C ALA A 1000 0.73 -61.44 26.72
N ARG A 1001 -0.53 -60.97 26.81
CA ARG A 1001 -0.94 -59.96 27.80
C ARG A 1001 -1.19 -60.55 29.20
N GLY A 1002 -1.70 -61.77 29.30
CA GLY A 1002 -1.97 -62.43 30.59
C GLY A 1002 -0.73 -62.71 31.45
N LYS A 1003 0.45 -62.90 30.83
CA LYS A 1003 1.70 -63.23 31.56
C LYS A 1003 2.43 -62.04 32.19
N LYS A 1004 1.97 -60.80 32.01
CA LYS A 1004 2.59 -59.58 32.59
C LYS A 1004 1.87 -58.98 33.80
N GLN A 1005 0.82 -59.64 34.32
CA GLN A 1005 0.12 -59.22 35.55
C GLN A 1005 0.37 -60.15 36.76
N LYS A 1006 1.36 -61.05 36.67
CA LYS A 1006 1.86 -61.85 37.80
C LYS A 1006 3.40 -61.96 37.76
N LYS A 1007 4.08 -60.84 38.02
CA LYS A 1007 5.47 -60.76 38.48
C LYS A 1007 5.73 -59.38 39.06
#